data_AF-A0A7D5SJN1-F1
#
_entry.id   AF-A0A7D5SJN1-F1
#
_cell.length_a   1.000
_cell.length_b   1.000
_cell.length_c   1.000
_cell.angle_alpha   90.00
_cell.angle_beta   90.00
_cell.angle_gamma   90.00
#
_symmetry.space_group_name_H-M   'P 1'
#
loop_
_entity.id
_entity.type
_entity.pdbx_description
1 polymer ?
#
loop_
_entity_poly.entity_id
_entity_poly.type
_entity_poly.pdbx_seq_one_letter_code
_entity_poly.pdbx_strand_id
1 'polypeptide(L)'
;MEKQKNSQELLNSLLLAFKIKEIEELVNQGKNLGVRFLRGSAKSFLVYLLRSELNSRRFVLLVPDEESVNKYALDLQTFFDLKNVYPVTTYSISRFKQIPNERLELNIYEKVLQFSNHKDAVLIVTPEIFEISLPKPKTFVDERMEIAVGMNFPYESFIGNLILKGFERKDFIEEQGDIAVRGAIVDIFPLGLDNPLRIEFFGDEIESIRFFELESHRSIKKVDRIEFITTLFQQKTESSTIFDYFQEDDLFIIDNRELIEQTHNDLDLNFDFQTIFLNSIFNVNIEVKTREVGSSFSSIKLFTKEFLNLFTQGYKVYFTSDSEILSDRLKDIVGNAIQLEYETNLEAYETFSEPEEIISKCVWFHKPLSEGFIVEDIPIAFFVEHQIFGRERARVISSKGKGLSFKELSELSIGDYVVHVDKGIAKFDGLQKVKFGDSIQDCVRLVFADNDIVYLNLNFLHKLQKFRAEEGVVPKLSKLGSNEWERKKQRIKERLKRDAYELIKLYAKRKIQKGFAFPPDSVWQKEFEASFVYEDTIDQAKATEDVKKDMESETPMDRLICGDVGFGKTEVAIRAAFKAVQAGKQVAVLVPTTILASQHEVTFKERLKNYPVIIESLSRFKTSKQIADILKRLENGSVDIIIGTHRLLSNDVKFKDLGLLIIDEEHRFGVAAKEKLRNLRVNVDTISMTATPIPRTLNFSLLGVRDMSIMETPPRNRLPIYTEIIFWEEDIIRKAITREIARDGQVFFVVDKISHIDLALQRLLKIMPNLKIAVAHGQMKNSELEKIMSDFIFGKYNVLLTTKIIESGLDIPKANTIFIYNAQNFGLAELYQLRGRVGRTNIQAFCYLIIPPLDSLPRKALQRLQALEEYTELGSGLKLAMRDLEIRGAGDIFGYEQSGFINEIGFEMYQKILDEAIKELKSTEFKDLFPEQPVEDKLKYLENSELQIEVEFDAFLPSNYIQNEFERFKYYKDLYNIKEISQLNALRNEIIDKFGPLPQEVENLLKVVSLRIKALDTGIQKITYRSNILTIEFPDDSNQEYYNNLLPIISDFATSFDGARLIQQNKKLYIKAKVKSFNEVAEIIWRFKKTIESVVL
;
A
#
# COMPACT_ATOMS: atom_id res chain seq x y z
N MET A 1 -24.02 -24.43 19.29
CA MET A 1 -25.27 -24.46 20.08
C MET A 1 -25.15 -23.67 21.38
N GLU A 2 -24.15 -23.89 22.24
CA GLU A 2 -23.96 -23.08 23.47
C GLU A 2 -23.75 -21.57 23.22
N LYS A 3 -22.93 -21.18 22.22
CA LYS A 3 -22.73 -19.76 21.86
C LYS A 3 -24.04 -19.05 21.46
N GLN A 4 -24.93 -19.72 20.70
CA GLN A 4 -26.26 -19.18 20.32
C GLN A 4 -27.23 -19.11 21.49
N LYS A 5 -27.15 -20.07 22.43
CA LYS A 5 -27.97 -20.08 23.64
C LYS A 5 -27.58 -18.94 24.59
N ASN A 6 -26.28 -18.68 24.75
CA ASN A 6 -25.74 -17.59 25.57
C ASN A 6 -26.01 -16.20 24.99
N SER A 7 -26.03 -16.05 23.65
CA SER A 7 -26.39 -14.77 23.00
C SER A 7 -27.88 -14.45 23.15
N GLN A 8 -28.76 -15.44 23.03
CA GLN A 8 -30.20 -15.24 23.20
C GLN A 8 -30.56 -14.88 24.66
N GLU A 9 -29.91 -15.52 25.64
CA GLU A 9 -30.10 -15.23 27.07
C GLU A 9 -29.62 -13.82 27.44
N LEU A 10 -28.50 -13.38 26.87
CA LEU A 10 -28.00 -12.01 27.03
C LEU A 10 -29.00 -10.97 26.50
N LEU A 11 -29.49 -11.15 25.27
CA LEU A 11 -30.46 -10.24 24.67
C LEU A 11 -31.76 -10.17 25.49
N ASN A 12 -32.27 -11.31 25.97
CA ASN A 12 -33.46 -11.35 26.82
C ASN A 12 -33.27 -10.60 28.16
N SER A 13 -32.08 -10.71 28.75
CA SER A 13 -31.74 -10.02 29.99
C SER A 13 -31.64 -8.50 29.78
N LEU A 14 -31.06 -8.07 28.66
CA LEU A 14 -30.95 -6.66 28.29
C LEU A 14 -32.30 -6.06 27.89
N LEU A 15 -33.20 -6.80 27.24
CA LEU A 15 -34.58 -6.35 26.95
C LEU A 15 -35.32 -5.90 28.22
N LEU A 16 -35.13 -6.64 29.33
CA LEU A 16 -35.71 -6.31 30.63
C LEU A 16 -35.01 -5.10 31.28
N ALA A 17 -33.67 -5.12 31.36
CA ALA A 17 -32.93 -4.05 32.02
C ALA A 17 -33.07 -2.69 31.32
N PHE A 18 -33.19 -2.68 29.99
CA PHE A 18 -33.33 -1.45 29.21
C PHE A 18 -34.80 -1.01 29.10
N LYS A 19 -35.72 -1.74 29.75
CA LYS A 19 -37.17 -1.44 29.78
C LYS A 19 -37.76 -1.28 28.38
N ILE A 20 -37.34 -2.12 27.43
CA ILE A 20 -37.67 -1.99 26.01
C ILE A 20 -39.19 -2.04 25.78
N LYS A 21 -39.91 -2.90 26.50
CA LYS A 21 -41.38 -3.00 26.41
C LYS A 21 -42.10 -1.72 26.85
N GLU A 22 -41.59 -1.06 27.89
CA GLU A 22 -42.15 0.22 28.35
C GLU A 22 -41.88 1.33 27.32
N ILE A 23 -40.68 1.35 26.72
CA ILE A 23 -40.37 2.24 25.61
C ILE A 23 -41.33 1.99 24.45
N GLU A 24 -41.51 0.73 24.05
CA GLU A 24 -42.39 0.32 22.95
C GLU A 24 -43.84 0.79 23.16
N GLU A 25 -44.40 0.58 24.36
CA GLU A 25 -45.75 1.04 24.72
C GLU A 25 -45.89 2.56 24.62
N LEU A 26 -44.90 3.32 25.10
CA LEU A 26 -44.90 4.79 25.02
C LEU A 26 -44.70 5.29 23.59
N VAL A 27 -43.88 4.61 22.80
CA VAL A 27 -43.72 4.89 21.37
C VAL A 27 -45.03 4.64 20.62
N ASN A 28 -45.72 3.54 20.90
CA ASN A 28 -47.01 3.25 20.28
C ASN A 28 -48.12 4.24 20.70
N GLN A 29 -47.96 4.97 21.81
CA GLN A 29 -48.84 6.07 22.23
C GLN A 29 -48.53 7.42 21.56
N GLY A 30 -47.52 7.50 20.68
CA GLY A 30 -47.15 8.73 19.97
C GLY A 30 -46.46 9.78 20.85
N LYS A 31 -45.92 9.39 22.01
CA LYS A 31 -45.21 10.32 22.92
C LYS A 31 -43.74 10.42 22.55
N ASN A 32 -43.18 11.62 22.72
CA ASN A 32 -41.74 11.82 22.79
C ASN A 32 -41.23 11.35 24.15
N LEU A 33 -40.05 10.72 24.17
CA LEU A 33 -39.52 10.09 25.37
C LEU A 33 -38.02 10.32 25.55
N GLY A 34 -37.57 10.52 26.79
CA GLY A 34 -36.15 10.59 27.12
C GLY A 34 -35.67 9.37 27.89
N VAL A 35 -34.54 8.80 27.46
CA VAL A 35 -33.83 7.71 28.11
C VAL A 35 -32.49 8.21 28.65
N ARG A 36 -32.22 8.08 29.95
CA ARG A 36 -30.99 8.56 30.58
C ARG A 36 -30.10 7.45 31.13
N PHE A 37 -28.85 7.84 31.39
CA PHE A 37 -27.78 7.04 32.00
C PHE A 37 -27.26 5.92 31.09
N LEU A 38 -27.35 6.10 29.76
CA LEU A 38 -26.75 5.21 28.78
C LEU A 38 -25.29 5.61 28.53
N ARG A 39 -24.37 4.69 28.77
CA ARG A 39 -22.93 4.89 28.67
C ARG A 39 -22.30 3.86 27.74
N GLY A 40 -21.22 4.25 27.07
CA GLY A 40 -20.54 3.38 26.12
C GLY A 40 -21.45 2.88 24.99
N SER A 41 -21.19 1.66 24.52
CA SER A 41 -22.01 0.99 23.50
C SER A 41 -23.40 0.57 23.99
N ALA A 42 -23.79 0.83 25.25
CA ALA A 42 -25.16 0.60 25.72
C ALA A 42 -26.20 1.33 24.84
N LYS A 43 -25.84 2.48 24.26
CA LYS A 43 -26.71 3.21 23.34
C LYS A 43 -26.98 2.40 22.06
N SER A 44 -25.95 1.81 21.46
CA SER A 44 -26.07 0.94 20.28
C SER A 44 -26.91 -0.31 20.57
N PHE A 45 -26.75 -0.90 21.77
CA PHE A 45 -27.60 -1.99 22.23
C PHE A 45 -29.07 -1.57 22.34
N LEU A 46 -29.37 -0.40 22.89
CA LEU A 46 -30.75 0.12 22.94
C LEU A 46 -31.35 0.25 21.54
N VAL A 47 -30.62 0.85 20.60
CA VAL A 47 -31.06 1.03 19.20
C VAL A 47 -31.34 -0.33 18.54
N TYR A 48 -30.44 -1.30 18.72
CA TYR A 48 -30.61 -2.67 18.21
C TYR A 48 -31.86 -3.35 18.79
N LEU A 49 -32.05 -3.29 20.12
CA LEU A 49 -33.19 -3.92 20.81
C LEU A 49 -34.52 -3.27 20.43
N LEU A 50 -34.57 -1.94 20.32
CA LEU A 50 -35.76 -1.24 19.85
C LEU A 50 -36.11 -1.62 18.42
N ARG A 51 -35.11 -1.77 17.54
CA ARG A 51 -35.32 -2.19 16.16
C ARG A 51 -35.89 -3.61 16.07
N SER A 52 -35.47 -4.52 16.95
CA SER A 52 -36.00 -5.89 16.97
C SER A 52 -37.47 -5.97 17.39
N GLU A 53 -37.92 -5.09 18.30
CA GLU A 53 -39.31 -5.10 18.80
C GLU A 53 -40.23 -4.22 17.94
N LEU A 54 -39.80 -3.01 17.54
CA LEU A 54 -40.55 -2.08 16.68
C LEU A 54 -40.43 -2.42 15.19
N ASN A 55 -40.42 -3.72 14.88
CA ASN A 55 -40.18 -4.27 13.55
C ASN A 55 -41.05 -3.55 12.50
N SER A 56 -40.44 -3.12 11.39
CA SER A 56 -41.05 -2.37 10.26
C SER A 56 -41.07 -0.84 10.34
N ARG A 57 -40.40 -0.21 11.31
CA ARG A 57 -40.13 1.24 11.31
C ARG A 57 -38.69 1.56 10.90
N ARG A 58 -38.49 2.72 10.27
CA ARG A 58 -37.16 3.26 9.95
C ARG A 58 -36.70 4.20 11.05
N PHE A 59 -35.42 4.11 11.41
CA PHE A 59 -34.84 4.91 12.50
C PHE A 59 -33.89 5.96 11.93
N VAL A 60 -34.03 7.20 12.38
CA VAL A 60 -33.11 8.31 12.07
C VAL A 60 -32.34 8.66 13.34
N LEU A 61 -31.07 8.24 13.39
CA LEU A 61 -30.18 8.47 14.52
C LEU A 61 -29.35 9.72 14.30
N LEU A 62 -29.69 10.80 14.99
CA LEU A 62 -28.97 12.07 14.99
C LEU A 62 -27.95 12.08 16.13
N VAL A 63 -26.67 12.21 15.77
CA VAL A 63 -25.54 12.14 16.71
C VAL A 63 -24.71 13.43 16.67
N PRO A 64 -24.00 13.79 17.74
CA PRO A 64 -23.33 15.10 17.85
C PRO A 64 -22.14 15.28 16.90
N ASP A 65 -21.45 14.20 16.56
CA ASP A 65 -20.21 14.27 15.80
C ASP A 65 -19.99 12.99 14.96
N GLU A 66 -19.03 13.05 14.03
CA GLU A 66 -18.70 11.91 13.18
C GLU A 66 -18.07 10.75 13.93
N GLU A 67 -17.37 11.00 15.04
CA GLU A 67 -16.82 9.92 15.85
C GLU A 67 -17.96 9.02 16.35
N SER A 68 -19.05 9.65 16.78
CA SER A 68 -20.29 9.00 17.18
C SER A 68 -20.94 8.25 16.01
N VAL A 69 -20.98 8.82 14.79
CA VAL A 69 -21.48 8.10 13.59
C VAL A 69 -20.72 6.80 13.41
N ASN A 70 -19.39 6.84 13.51
CA ASN A 70 -18.55 5.67 13.33
C ASN A 70 -18.74 4.64 14.45
N LYS A 71 -18.88 5.07 15.71
CA LYS A 71 -19.14 4.17 16.85
C LYS A 71 -20.45 3.41 16.68
N TYR A 72 -21.56 4.11 16.37
CA TYR A 72 -22.83 3.44 16.12
C TYR A 72 -22.79 2.55 14.88
N ALA A 73 -22.16 2.98 13.79
CA ALA A 73 -22.02 2.18 12.57
C ALA A 73 -21.26 0.88 12.85
N LEU A 74 -20.13 0.97 13.56
CA LEU A 74 -19.31 -0.18 13.93
C LEU A 74 -20.10 -1.19 14.78
N ASP A 75 -20.77 -0.72 15.82
CA ASP A 75 -21.56 -1.58 16.71
C ASP A 75 -22.72 -2.23 15.94
N LEU A 76 -23.51 -1.45 15.21
CA LEU A 76 -24.71 -1.94 14.52
C LEU A 76 -24.36 -2.85 13.32
N GLN A 77 -23.40 -2.46 12.48
CA GLN A 77 -23.03 -3.23 11.29
C GLN A 77 -22.14 -4.43 11.62
N THR A 78 -21.21 -4.31 12.56
CA THR A 78 -20.17 -5.34 12.77
C THR A 78 -20.44 -6.22 13.99
N PHE A 79 -20.85 -5.65 15.12
CA PHE A 79 -21.16 -6.46 16.30
C PHE A 79 -22.49 -7.21 16.10
N PHE A 80 -23.52 -6.50 15.64
CA PHE A 80 -24.88 -7.03 15.45
C PHE A 80 -25.18 -7.56 14.03
N ASP A 81 -24.25 -7.44 13.08
CA ASP A 81 -24.43 -7.82 11.66
C ASP A 81 -25.66 -7.20 10.98
N LEU A 82 -26.04 -5.96 11.33
CA LEU A 82 -27.16 -5.29 10.69
C LEU A 82 -26.80 -4.82 9.28
N LYS A 83 -27.58 -5.26 8.29
CA LYS A 83 -27.35 -4.96 6.87
C LYS A 83 -27.83 -3.56 6.46
N ASN A 84 -28.97 -3.12 6.97
CA ASN A 84 -29.65 -1.90 6.52
C ASN A 84 -29.30 -0.69 7.41
N VAL A 85 -28.00 -0.47 7.63
CA VAL A 85 -27.48 0.65 8.43
C VAL A 85 -26.67 1.56 7.52
N TYR A 86 -27.07 2.83 7.42
CA TYR A 86 -26.55 3.80 6.48
C TYR A 86 -25.89 4.97 7.22
N PRO A 87 -24.60 4.91 7.54
CA PRO A 87 -23.88 6.00 8.18
C PRO A 87 -23.50 7.08 7.16
N VAL A 88 -23.92 8.32 7.40
CA VAL A 88 -23.64 9.48 6.57
C VAL A 88 -22.62 10.36 7.27
N THR A 89 -21.43 10.49 6.68
CA THR A 89 -20.37 11.39 7.14
C THR A 89 -20.36 12.63 6.27
N THR A 90 -20.60 13.79 6.86
CA THR A 90 -20.76 15.08 6.19
C THR A 90 -19.49 15.93 6.20
N TYR A 91 -18.37 15.43 6.79
CA TYR A 91 -17.11 16.17 7.00
C TYR A 91 -16.59 16.93 5.79
N SER A 92 -16.82 16.37 4.61
CA SER A 92 -16.32 16.93 3.37
C SER A 92 -17.12 18.17 2.95
N ILE A 93 -18.41 18.23 3.20
CA ILE A 93 -19.29 19.22 2.57
C ILE A 93 -19.27 20.55 3.34
N SER A 94 -19.19 20.52 4.68
CA SER A 94 -19.12 21.74 5.48
C SER A 94 -17.84 22.57 5.24
N ARG A 95 -16.78 21.98 4.68
CA ARG A 95 -15.51 22.66 4.36
C ARG A 95 -15.33 23.09 2.90
N PHE A 96 -16.15 22.62 1.97
CA PHE A 96 -16.03 22.89 0.52
C PHE A 96 -17.20 23.71 -0.05
N LYS A 97 -17.68 24.74 0.68
CA LYS A 97 -18.77 25.64 0.22
C LYS A 97 -18.56 26.35 -1.14
N GLN A 98 -17.48 26.09 -1.88
CA GLN A 98 -17.22 26.71 -3.19
C GLN A 98 -16.70 25.78 -4.29
N ILE A 99 -16.59 24.46 -4.05
CA ILE A 99 -16.35 23.48 -5.13
C ILE A 99 -17.32 22.32 -4.89
N PRO A 100 -18.36 22.14 -5.72
CA PRO A 100 -19.21 20.98 -5.61
C PRO A 100 -18.33 19.75 -5.84
N ASN A 101 -18.12 18.98 -4.79
CA ASN A 101 -17.57 17.65 -4.96
C ASN A 101 -18.77 16.75 -5.29
N GLU A 102 -19.17 16.77 -6.56
CA GLU A 102 -20.36 16.07 -7.08
C GLU A 102 -20.40 14.62 -6.59
N ARG A 103 -19.23 13.98 -6.44
CA ARG A 103 -19.06 12.61 -5.94
C ARG A 103 -19.45 12.41 -4.47
N LEU A 104 -19.17 13.38 -3.60
CA LEU A 104 -19.48 13.30 -2.16
C LEU A 104 -20.97 13.56 -1.91
N GLU A 105 -21.56 14.50 -2.64
CA GLU A 105 -23.01 14.75 -2.61
C GLU A 105 -23.77 13.51 -3.13
N LEU A 106 -23.26 12.84 -4.17
CA LEU A 106 -23.82 11.58 -4.69
C LEU A 106 -23.79 10.43 -3.66
N ASN A 107 -22.70 10.26 -2.90
CA ASN A 107 -22.61 9.19 -1.88
C ASN A 107 -23.61 9.42 -0.73
N ILE A 108 -23.72 10.67 -0.26
CA ILE A 108 -24.72 11.02 0.76
C ILE A 108 -26.12 10.74 0.24
N TYR A 109 -26.41 11.19 -0.98
CA TYR A 109 -27.69 10.95 -1.62
C TYR A 109 -28.01 9.45 -1.75
N GLU A 110 -27.05 8.63 -2.20
CA GLU A 110 -27.22 7.19 -2.33
C GLU A 110 -27.63 6.53 -1.01
N LYS A 111 -26.96 6.88 0.08
CA LYS A 111 -27.27 6.35 1.42
C LYS A 111 -28.65 6.76 1.91
N VAL A 112 -29.04 8.03 1.70
CA VAL A 112 -30.38 8.53 2.03
C VAL A 112 -31.45 7.83 1.19
N LEU A 113 -31.17 7.57 -0.09
CA LEU A 113 -32.07 6.86 -0.98
C LEU A 113 -32.20 5.37 -0.61
N GLN A 114 -31.09 4.70 -0.30
CA GLN A 114 -31.10 3.32 0.20
C GLN A 114 -31.88 3.21 1.50
N PHE A 115 -31.70 4.15 2.43
CA PHE A 115 -32.53 4.27 3.63
C PHE A 115 -34.02 4.38 3.27
N SER A 116 -34.36 5.22 2.28
CA SER A 116 -35.76 5.43 1.90
C SER A 116 -36.45 4.16 1.36
N ASN A 117 -35.69 3.25 0.75
CA ASN A 117 -36.20 2.03 0.11
C ASN A 117 -36.37 0.83 1.07
N HIS A 118 -35.79 0.87 2.27
CA HIS A 118 -35.83 -0.25 3.21
C HIS A 118 -36.67 0.11 4.45
N LYS A 119 -37.66 -0.72 4.78
CA LYS A 119 -38.61 -0.47 5.89
C LYS A 119 -38.00 -0.63 7.28
N ASP A 120 -36.86 -1.29 7.40
CA ASP A 120 -36.14 -1.56 8.65
C ASP A 120 -34.76 -0.86 8.68
N ALA A 121 -34.62 0.25 7.96
CA ALA A 121 -33.37 0.97 7.82
C ALA A 121 -33.01 1.82 9.05
N VAL A 122 -31.72 1.96 9.32
CA VAL A 122 -31.17 2.92 10.30
C VAL A 122 -30.28 3.91 9.57
N LEU A 123 -30.68 5.18 9.53
CA LEU A 123 -29.86 6.28 9.02
C LEU A 123 -29.11 6.92 10.18
N ILE A 124 -27.78 7.00 10.11
CA ILE A 124 -26.96 7.65 11.15
C ILE A 124 -26.38 8.92 10.56
N VAL A 125 -26.74 10.07 11.11
CA VAL A 125 -26.42 11.39 10.55
C VAL A 125 -25.94 12.35 11.62
N THR A 126 -25.14 13.33 11.20
CA THR A 126 -24.82 14.52 12.00
C THR A 126 -25.71 15.70 11.59
N PRO A 127 -25.81 16.76 12.41
CA PRO A 127 -26.74 17.87 12.17
C PRO A 127 -26.48 18.64 10.86
N GLU A 128 -25.25 18.60 10.33
CA GLU A 128 -24.89 19.26 9.06
C GLU A 128 -25.69 18.73 7.86
N ILE A 129 -26.28 17.53 7.95
CA ILE A 129 -27.09 16.96 6.86
C ILE A 129 -28.31 17.84 6.53
N PHE A 130 -28.82 18.59 7.50
CA PHE A 130 -29.98 19.46 7.31
C PHE A 130 -29.66 20.73 6.51
N GLU A 131 -28.38 21.10 6.40
CA GLU A 131 -27.92 22.23 5.59
C GLU A 131 -27.68 21.85 4.11
N ILE A 132 -27.72 20.55 3.79
CA ILE A 132 -27.41 20.03 2.45
C ILE A 132 -28.66 20.02 1.58
N SER A 133 -28.55 20.64 0.41
CA SER A 133 -29.57 20.55 -0.64
C SER A 133 -29.48 19.20 -1.33
N LEU A 134 -30.56 18.42 -1.28
CA LEU A 134 -30.67 17.14 -1.99
C LEU A 134 -31.56 17.29 -3.23
N PRO A 135 -31.43 16.40 -4.24
CA PRO A 135 -32.43 16.31 -5.32
C PRO A 135 -33.80 15.93 -4.75
N LYS A 136 -34.91 16.14 -5.49
CA LYS A 136 -36.21 15.58 -5.07
C LYS A 136 -36.23 14.05 -5.23
N PRO A 137 -36.91 13.30 -4.35
CA PRO A 137 -37.03 11.84 -4.46
C PRO A 137 -37.58 11.34 -5.81
N LYS A 138 -38.47 12.11 -6.45
CA LYS A 138 -39.10 11.74 -7.73
C LYS A 138 -38.21 11.94 -8.95
N THR A 139 -37.24 12.85 -8.89
CA THR A 139 -36.42 13.27 -10.05
C THR A 139 -35.54 12.14 -10.58
N PHE A 140 -35.14 11.19 -9.73
CA PHE A 140 -34.27 10.08 -10.14
C PHE A 140 -35.02 8.83 -10.64
N VAL A 141 -36.34 8.72 -10.44
CA VAL A 141 -37.10 7.57 -10.98
C VAL A 141 -37.02 7.56 -12.51
N ASP A 142 -37.02 8.74 -13.14
CA ASP A 142 -36.92 8.90 -14.60
C ASP A 142 -35.48 8.74 -15.15
N GLU A 143 -34.47 8.70 -14.26
CA GLU A 143 -33.04 8.69 -14.62
C GLU A 143 -32.34 7.35 -14.38
N ARG A 144 -33.06 6.38 -13.82
CA ARG A 144 -32.60 5.01 -13.66
C ARG A 144 -32.68 4.27 -14.99
N MET A 145 -31.60 3.55 -15.31
CA MET A 145 -31.59 2.60 -16.41
C MET A 145 -31.57 1.21 -15.82
N GLU A 146 -32.49 0.40 -16.31
CA GLU A 146 -32.58 -1.01 -15.96
C GLU A 146 -32.19 -1.86 -17.17
N ILE A 147 -31.31 -2.82 -16.94
CA ILE A 147 -30.91 -3.81 -17.95
C ILE A 147 -31.03 -5.21 -17.34
N ALA A 148 -31.42 -6.17 -18.16
CA ALA A 148 -31.50 -7.56 -17.79
C ALA A 148 -31.02 -8.44 -18.93
N VAL A 149 -30.50 -9.62 -18.60
CA VAL A 149 -30.15 -10.65 -19.56
C VAL A 149 -31.40 -11.07 -20.35
N GLY A 150 -31.28 -11.13 -21.67
CA GLY A 150 -32.38 -11.40 -22.61
C GLY A 150 -33.19 -10.16 -23.02
N MET A 151 -32.86 -8.96 -22.53
CA MET A 151 -33.48 -7.73 -23.02
C MET A 151 -32.97 -7.39 -24.44
N ASN A 152 -33.90 -7.08 -25.34
CA ASN A 152 -33.59 -6.56 -26.66
C ASN A 152 -33.43 -5.03 -26.58
N PHE A 153 -32.18 -4.58 -26.65
CA PHE A 153 -31.75 -3.20 -26.48
C PHE A 153 -30.80 -2.83 -27.62
N PRO A 154 -31.23 -1.96 -28.57
CA PRO A 154 -30.42 -1.67 -29.76
C PRO A 154 -29.03 -1.14 -29.40
N TYR A 155 -27.99 -1.86 -29.84
CA TYR A 155 -26.61 -1.69 -29.37
C TYR A 155 -26.10 -0.24 -29.52
N GLU A 156 -26.28 0.36 -30.70
CA GLU A 156 -25.85 1.74 -30.98
C GLU A 156 -26.63 2.79 -30.18
N SER A 157 -27.93 2.53 -29.94
CA SER A 157 -28.77 3.45 -29.16
C SER A 157 -28.43 3.42 -27.68
N PHE A 158 -28.03 2.26 -27.15
CA PHE A 158 -27.55 2.10 -25.78
C PHE A 158 -26.30 2.97 -25.52
N ILE A 159 -25.28 2.80 -26.36
CA ILE A 159 -24.02 3.56 -26.27
C ILE A 159 -24.28 5.06 -26.43
N GLY A 160 -25.08 5.44 -27.43
CA GLY A 160 -25.43 6.83 -27.69
C GLY A 160 -26.15 7.49 -26.50
N ASN A 161 -27.07 6.78 -25.84
CA ASN A 161 -27.81 7.29 -24.68
C ASN A 161 -26.88 7.52 -23.47
N LEU A 162 -25.96 6.58 -23.19
CA LEU A 162 -24.99 6.75 -22.11
C LEU A 162 -24.06 7.95 -22.34
N ILE A 163 -23.56 8.13 -23.56
CA ILE A 163 -22.73 9.30 -23.91
C ILE A 163 -23.52 10.60 -23.76
N LEU A 164 -24.78 10.64 -24.22
CA LEU A 164 -25.66 11.81 -24.05
C LEU A 164 -25.94 12.15 -22.59
N LYS A 165 -25.98 11.15 -21.71
CA LYS A 165 -26.16 11.33 -20.27
C LYS A 165 -24.86 11.67 -19.52
N GLY A 166 -23.75 11.79 -20.25
CA GLY A 166 -22.48 12.34 -19.78
C GLY A 166 -21.35 11.32 -19.66
N PHE A 167 -21.57 10.05 -20.02
CA PHE A 167 -20.49 9.07 -19.96
C PHE A 167 -19.38 9.38 -20.97
N GLU A 168 -18.13 9.34 -20.52
CA GLU A 168 -16.97 9.60 -21.38
C GLU A 168 -16.48 8.31 -22.03
N ARG A 169 -16.42 8.30 -23.37
CA ARG A 169 -15.92 7.14 -24.11
C ARG A 169 -14.40 7.07 -24.05
N LYS A 170 -13.89 5.99 -23.47
CA LYS A 170 -12.46 5.70 -23.33
C LYS A 170 -12.12 4.31 -23.85
N ASP A 171 -10.82 4.02 -23.94
CA ASP A 171 -10.32 2.69 -24.28
C ASP A 171 -10.46 1.70 -23.10
N PHE A 172 -10.40 2.21 -21.86
CA PHE A 172 -10.52 1.46 -20.61
C PHE A 172 -11.37 2.25 -19.60
N ILE A 173 -12.05 1.51 -18.72
CA ILE A 173 -12.76 2.08 -17.57
C ILE A 173 -11.75 2.37 -16.46
N GLU A 174 -11.64 3.64 -16.05
CA GLU A 174 -10.77 4.07 -14.96
C GLU A 174 -11.60 4.57 -13.78
N GLU A 175 -12.64 5.37 -14.06
CA GLU A 175 -13.46 6.03 -13.03
C GLU A 175 -14.96 5.92 -13.35
N GLN A 176 -15.80 6.22 -12.34
CA GLN A 176 -17.24 6.28 -12.53
C GLN A 176 -17.59 7.36 -13.56
N GLY A 177 -18.47 7.01 -14.50
CA GLY A 177 -18.81 7.82 -15.66
C GLY A 177 -18.06 7.43 -16.94
N ASP A 178 -17.14 6.47 -16.90
CA ASP A 178 -16.47 5.98 -18.11
C ASP A 178 -17.32 4.92 -18.85
N ILE A 179 -17.18 4.87 -20.18
CA ILE A 179 -17.67 3.78 -21.05
C ILE A 179 -16.55 3.32 -21.99
N ALA A 180 -16.37 2.00 -22.12
CA ALA A 180 -15.42 1.39 -23.05
C ALA A 180 -16.13 0.35 -23.94
N VAL A 181 -15.92 0.46 -25.25
CA VAL A 181 -16.66 -0.32 -26.26
C VAL A 181 -15.70 -1.23 -27.04
N ARG A 182 -15.91 -2.55 -26.97
CA ARG A 182 -15.02 -3.59 -27.51
C ARG A 182 -15.81 -4.65 -28.28
N GLY A 183 -16.18 -4.35 -29.52
CA GLY A 183 -17.00 -5.25 -30.33
C GLY A 183 -18.33 -5.53 -29.64
N ALA A 184 -18.64 -6.80 -29.37
CA ALA A 184 -19.87 -7.20 -28.67
C ALA A 184 -19.92 -6.80 -27.18
N ILE A 185 -18.81 -6.38 -26.59
CA ILE A 185 -18.71 -6.09 -25.16
C ILE A 185 -18.72 -4.58 -24.92
N VAL A 186 -19.54 -4.14 -23.96
CA VAL A 186 -19.62 -2.76 -23.48
C VAL A 186 -19.33 -2.77 -21.98
N ASP A 187 -18.19 -2.20 -21.60
CA ASP A 187 -17.85 -1.94 -20.20
C ASP A 187 -18.34 -0.54 -19.83
N ILE A 188 -18.98 -0.40 -18.67
CA ILE A 188 -19.46 0.89 -18.13
C ILE A 188 -19.14 0.96 -16.65
N PHE A 189 -18.90 2.16 -16.13
CA PHE A 189 -18.85 2.37 -14.68
C PHE A 189 -19.93 3.32 -14.21
N PRO A 190 -21.12 2.80 -13.85
CA PRO A 190 -22.22 3.63 -13.38
C PRO A 190 -21.91 4.33 -12.07
N LEU A 191 -22.51 5.51 -11.89
CA LEU A 191 -22.49 6.24 -10.63
C LEU A 191 -23.21 5.43 -9.54
N GLY A 192 -22.64 5.40 -8.33
CA GLY A 192 -23.22 4.72 -7.16
C GLY A 192 -23.05 3.20 -7.13
N LEU A 193 -22.30 2.60 -8.07
CA LEU A 193 -21.88 1.21 -7.96
C LEU A 193 -20.45 1.11 -7.42
N ASP A 194 -20.20 0.11 -6.57
CA ASP A 194 -18.87 -0.16 -6.03
C ASP A 194 -17.88 -0.65 -7.09
N ASN A 195 -18.41 -1.32 -8.14
CA ASN A 195 -17.65 -1.95 -9.21
C ASN A 195 -18.30 -1.67 -10.58
N PRO A 196 -17.51 -1.54 -11.66
CA PRO A 196 -18.02 -1.40 -13.02
C PRO A 196 -18.69 -2.67 -13.55
N LEU A 197 -19.44 -2.52 -14.64
CA LEU A 197 -20.21 -3.56 -15.31
C LEU A 197 -19.66 -3.84 -16.69
N ARG A 198 -19.55 -5.12 -17.03
CA ARG A 198 -19.30 -5.66 -18.36
C ARG A 198 -20.61 -6.22 -18.91
N ILE A 199 -21.05 -5.69 -20.03
CA ILE A 199 -22.29 -6.08 -20.71
C ILE A 199 -21.92 -6.69 -22.06
N GLU A 200 -22.32 -7.93 -22.29
CA GLU A 200 -22.06 -8.66 -23.52
C GLU A 200 -23.33 -8.73 -24.36
N PHE A 201 -23.24 -8.32 -25.62
CA PHE A 201 -24.34 -8.28 -26.58
C PHE A 201 -24.22 -9.36 -27.64
N PHE A 202 -25.34 -9.97 -28.01
CA PHE A 202 -25.49 -10.78 -29.21
C PHE A 202 -26.46 -10.08 -30.16
N GLY A 203 -25.92 -9.31 -31.11
CA GLY A 203 -26.73 -8.40 -31.93
C GLY A 203 -27.28 -7.26 -31.07
N ASP A 204 -28.61 -7.18 -30.95
CA ASP A 204 -29.31 -6.21 -30.10
C ASP A 204 -29.79 -6.83 -28.77
N GLU A 205 -29.43 -8.08 -28.45
CA GLU A 205 -29.84 -8.74 -27.20
C GLU A 205 -28.69 -8.79 -26.18
N ILE A 206 -28.99 -8.51 -24.90
CA ILE A 206 -28.01 -8.63 -23.81
C ILE A 206 -27.86 -10.10 -23.41
N GLU A 207 -26.69 -10.70 -23.65
CA GLU A 207 -26.38 -12.10 -23.34
C GLU A 207 -25.86 -12.29 -21.91
N SER A 208 -25.03 -11.36 -21.42
CA SER A 208 -24.51 -11.44 -20.05
C SER A 208 -24.20 -10.08 -19.44
N ILE A 209 -24.39 -9.97 -18.13
CA ILE A 209 -24.01 -8.80 -17.33
C ILE A 209 -23.14 -9.28 -16.18
N ARG A 210 -21.95 -8.69 -16.03
CA ARG A 210 -20.95 -9.10 -15.03
C ARG A 210 -20.35 -7.87 -14.35
N PHE A 211 -20.22 -7.88 -13.04
CA PHE A 211 -19.33 -6.95 -12.35
C PHE A 211 -17.88 -7.30 -12.66
N PHE A 212 -17.01 -6.32 -12.79
CA PHE A 212 -15.57 -6.55 -12.92
C PHE A 212 -14.76 -5.59 -12.03
N GLU A 213 -13.51 -5.95 -11.75
CA GLU A 213 -12.61 -5.15 -10.92
C GLU A 213 -11.77 -4.19 -11.80
N LEU A 214 -11.67 -2.91 -11.45
CA LEU A 214 -10.94 -1.89 -12.24
C LEU A 214 -9.46 -2.23 -12.45
N GLU A 215 -8.80 -2.80 -11.44
CA GLU A 215 -7.36 -3.05 -11.48
C GLU A 215 -6.99 -4.26 -12.36
N SER A 216 -7.82 -5.30 -12.38
CA SER A 216 -7.56 -6.51 -13.15
C SER A 216 -8.32 -6.53 -14.49
N HIS A 217 -9.38 -5.73 -14.60
CA HIS A 217 -10.43 -5.78 -15.61
C HIS A 217 -11.04 -7.19 -15.76
N ARG A 218 -11.05 -7.97 -14.68
CA ARG A 218 -11.59 -9.33 -14.64
C ARG A 218 -12.96 -9.37 -14.00
N SER A 219 -13.82 -10.20 -14.56
CA SER A 219 -15.17 -10.42 -14.04
C SER A 219 -15.12 -11.00 -12.61
N ILE A 220 -15.90 -10.39 -11.71
CA ILE A 220 -16.09 -10.78 -10.32
C ILE A 220 -17.32 -11.68 -10.20
N LYS A 221 -18.49 -11.18 -10.66
CA LYS A 221 -19.78 -11.81 -10.42
C LYS A 221 -20.76 -11.54 -11.56
N LYS A 222 -21.45 -12.58 -12.03
CA LYS A 222 -22.55 -12.46 -12.99
C LYS A 222 -23.85 -12.04 -12.30
N VAL A 223 -24.64 -11.21 -12.96
CA VAL A 223 -25.97 -10.78 -12.54
C VAL A 223 -26.97 -10.91 -13.68
N ASP A 224 -28.21 -11.27 -13.36
CA ASP A 224 -29.27 -11.44 -14.37
C ASP A 224 -30.00 -10.13 -14.66
N ARG A 225 -30.05 -9.22 -13.69
CA ARG A 225 -30.74 -7.93 -13.77
C ARG A 225 -30.02 -6.92 -12.88
N ILE A 226 -29.89 -5.70 -13.37
CA ILE A 226 -29.31 -4.60 -12.60
C ILE A 226 -29.98 -3.28 -12.98
N GLU A 227 -30.12 -2.43 -11.98
CA GLU A 227 -30.60 -1.06 -12.11
C GLU A 227 -29.50 -0.12 -11.64
N PHE A 228 -29.21 0.92 -12.43
CA PHE A 228 -28.20 1.92 -12.08
C PHE A 228 -28.56 3.30 -12.61
N ILE A 229 -27.93 4.32 -12.03
CA ILE A 229 -28.13 5.72 -12.40
C ILE A 229 -27.24 6.06 -13.59
N THR A 230 -27.78 6.80 -14.56
CA THR A 230 -27.08 7.09 -15.82
C THR A 230 -26.71 8.56 -16.03
N THR A 231 -27.20 9.49 -15.23
CA THR A 231 -27.01 10.93 -15.48
C THR A 231 -25.86 11.50 -14.66
N LEU A 232 -24.87 12.10 -15.34
CA LEU A 232 -23.81 12.92 -14.72
C LEU A 232 -24.18 14.41 -14.64
N PHE A 233 -25.08 14.88 -15.50
CA PHE A 233 -25.50 16.28 -15.57
C PHE A 233 -26.72 16.57 -14.71
N GLN A 234 -26.55 17.32 -13.62
CA GLN A 234 -27.65 18.08 -13.04
C GLN A 234 -28.02 19.24 -13.98
N GLN A 235 -29.04 19.07 -14.83
CA GLN A 235 -29.84 20.25 -15.15
C GLN A 235 -30.42 20.79 -13.84
N LYS A 236 -30.57 22.11 -13.70
CA LYS A 236 -31.14 22.78 -12.52
C LYS A 236 -32.45 22.12 -12.08
N THR A 237 -32.36 21.10 -11.24
CA THR A 237 -33.48 20.40 -10.64
C THR A 237 -33.87 21.16 -9.40
N GLU A 238 -35.17 21.14 -9.09
CA GLU A 238 -35.67 21.75 -7.86
C GLU A 238 -35.01 21.09 -6.65
N SER A 239 -34.26 21.86 -5.87
CA SER A 239 -33.64 21.42 -4.63
C SER A 239 -34.70 21.04 -3.59
N SER A 240 -34.45 19.95 -2.87
CA SER A 240 -35.22 19.45 -1.73
C SER A 240 -34.32 19.38 -0.49
N THR A 241 -34.91 19.12 0.67
CA THR A 241 -34.18 18.86 1.91
C THR A 241 -34.20 17.38 2.24
N ILE A 242 -33.39 16.94 3.20
CA ILE A 242 -33.46 15.56 3.70
C ILE A 242 -34.82 15.20 4.30
N PHE A 243 -35.58 16.18 4.80
CA PHE A 243 -36.92 15.94 5.34
C PHE A 243 -37.89 15.35 4.31
N ASP A 244 -37.68 15.63 3.02
CA ASP A 244 -38.50 15.09 1.93
C ASP A 244 -38.31 13.56 1.72
N TYR A 245 -37.29 12.96 2.35
CA TYR A 245 -37.00 11.53 2.33
C TYR A 245 -37.58 10.77 3.53
N PHE A 246 -38.06 11.50 4.54
CA PHE A 246 -38.67 10.93 5.74
C PHE A 246 -40.17 10.70 5.58
N GLN A 247 -40.69 9.72 6.30
CA GLN A 247 -42.11 9.37 6.38
C GLN A 247 -42.64 9.68 7.78
N GLU A 248 -43.95 9.91 7.92
CA GLU A 248 -44.57 10.28 9.20
C GLU A 248 -44.38 9.23 10.31
N ASP A 249 -44.10 7.97 9.96
CA ASP A 249 -43.86 6.86 10.88
C ASP A 249 -42.37 6.65 11.25
N ASP A 250 -41.46 7.46 10.69
CA ASP A 250 -40.03 7.41 11.03
C ASP A 250 -39.79 7.83 12.48
N LEU A 251 -38.95 7.06 13.17
CA LEU A 251 -38.61 7.30 14.57
C LEU A 251 -37.24 8.00 14.67
N PHE A 252 -37.23 9.21 15.22
CA PHE A 252 -36.01 9.96 15.46
C PHE A 252 -35.40 9.55 16.79
N ILE A 253 -34.09 9.32 16.81
CA ILE A 253 -33.32 9.07 18.02
C ILE A 253 -32.22 10.13 18.07
N ILE A 254 -32.23 10.99 19.09
CA ILE A 254 -31.29 12.11 19.22
C ILE A 254 -30.37 11.85 20.42
N ASP A 255 -29.07 11.66 20.16
CA ASP A 255 -28.06 11.44 21.19
C ASP A 255 -27.45 12.77 21.66
N ASN A 256 -27.50 13.03 22.97
CA ASN A 256 -26.93 14.24 23.60
C ASN A 256 -27.41 15.54 22.92
N ARG A 257 -28.74 15.77 22.92
CA ARG A 257 -29.39 16.96 22.35
C ARG A 257 -28.67 18.27 22.68
N GLU A 258 -28.27 18.46 23.92
CA GLU A 258 -27.65 19.69 24.40
C GLU A 258 -26.27 19.92 23.79
N LEU A 259 -25.52 18.86 23.49
CA LEU A 259 -24.22 18.97 22.82
C LEU A 259 -24.40 19.38 21.35
N ILE A 260 -25.45 18.88 20.70
CA ILE A 260 -25.82 19.29 19.34
C ILE A 260 -26.22 20.77 19.32
N GLU A 261 -27.11 21.21 20.22
CA GLU A 261 -27.56 22.60 20.31
C GLU A 261 -26.39 23.56 20.62
N GLN A 262 -25.44 23.16 21.47
CA GLN A 262 -24.23 23.96 21.75
C GLN A 262 -23.32 24.12 20.52
N THR A 263 -23.22 23.08 19.70
CA THR A 263 -22.33 23.07 18.53
C THR A 263 -23.00 23.77 17.34
N HIS A 264 -24.34 23.72 17.28
CA HIS A 264 -25.15 24.26 16.19
C HIS A 264 -26.28 25.14 16.74
N ASN A 265 -25.93 26.37 17.16
CA ASN A 265 -26.85 27.32 17.80
C ASN A 265 -28.10 27.69 16.96
N ASP A 266 -28.07 27.46 15.64
CA ASP A 266 -29.14 27.85 14.71
C ASP A 266 -30.10 26.68 14.38
N LEU A 267 -29.86 25.46 14.87
CA LEU A 267 -30.70 24.29 14.59
C LEU A 267 -31.79 24.09 15.65
N ASP A 268 -33.06 24.20 15.25
CA ASP A 268 -34.20 23.80 16.09
C ASP A 268 -34.42 22.28 15.98
N LEU A 269 -34.16 21.55 17.07
CA LEU A 269 -34.31 20.09 17.16
C LEU A 269 -35.73 19.65 17.52
N ASN A 270 -36.72 20.54 17.43
CA ASN A 270 -38.12 20.23 17.59
C ASN A 270 -38.73 19.81 16.24
N PHE A 271 -38.46 18.59 15.83
CA PHE A 271 -39.02 18.03 14.60
C PHE A 271 -40.47 17.57 14.81
N ASP A 272 -41.29 17.64 13.75
CA ASP A 272 -42.66 17.09 13.71
C ASP A 272 -42.70 15.55 13.63
N PHE A 273 -41.65 14.88 14.09
CA PHE A 273 -41.52 13.42 14.12
C PHE A 273 -41.47 12.90 15.55
N GLN A 274 -41.93 11.66 15.74
CA GLN A 274 -41.79 11.00 17.03
C GLN A 274 -40.31 10.84 17.41
N THR A 275 -39.93 11.30 18.60
CA THR A 275 -38.53 11.43 18.98
C THR A 275 -38.20 10.76 20.32
N ILE A 276 -37.11 9.99 20.34
CA ILE A 276 -36.44 9.43 21.51
C ILE A 276 -35.16 10.24 21.79
N PHE A 277 -35.08 10.88 22.95
CA PHE A 277 -33.89 11.61 23.39
C PHE A 277 -33.00 10.72 24.26
N LEU A 278 -31.77 10.47 23.83
CA LEU A 278 -30.78 9.72 24.63
C LEU A 278 -29.92 10.70 25.42
N ASN A 279 -29.82 10.44 26.72
CA ASN A 279 -29.05 11.21 27.70
C ASN A 279 -29.38 12.71 27.81
N SER A 280 -30.50 13.15 27.24
CA SER A 280 -30.96 14.54 27.39
C SER A 280 -31.30 14.88 28.85
N ILE A 281 -31.11 16.15 29.19
CA ILE A 281 -31.43 16.72 30.50
C ILE A 281 -32.94 16.90 30.66
N PHE A 282 -33.66 17.09 29.55
CA PHE A 282 -35.09 17.37 29.51
C PHE A 282 -35.91 16.13 29.10
N ASN A 283 -37.21 16.11 29.41
CA ASN A 283 -38.15 15.02 29.08
C ASN A 283 -37.71 13.62 29.54
N VAL A 284 -37.36 13.47 30.82
CA VAL A 284 -36.94 12.16 31.36
C VAL A 284 -38.15 11.27 31.60
N ASN A 285 -38.24 10.17 30.87
CA ASN A 285 -39.29 9.17 31.04
C ASN A 285 -38.72 7.87 31.61
N ILE A 286 -37.55 7.47 31.14
CA ILE A 286 -36.97 6.16 31.43
C ILE A 286 -35.51 6.32 31.84
N GLU A 287 -35.14 5.64 32.93
CA GLU A 287 -33.77 5.56 33.40
C GLU A 287 -33.26 4.12 33.22
N VAL A 288 -32.11 3.99 32.54
CA VAL A 288 -31.37 2.75 32.34
C VAL A 288 -29.99 2.94 32.96
N LYS A 289 -29.74 2.33 34.13
CA LYS A 289 -28.51 2.62 34.89
C LYS A 289 -27.33 1.85 34.30
N THR A 290 -26.55 2.53 33.47
CA THR A 290 -25.27 2.01 32.98
C THR A 290 -24.10 2.89 33.40
N ARG A 291 -22.97 2.25 33.68
CA ARG A 291 -21.71 2.88 34.08
C ARG A 291 -20.65 2.62 33.02
N GLU A 292 -19.79 3.60 32.77
CA GLU A 292 -18.58 3.37 31.97
C GLU A 292 -17.63 2.46 32.73
N VAL A 293 -17.04 1.50 32.02
CA VAL A 293 -15.84 0.81 32.49
C VAL A 293 -14.74 1.86 32.58
N GLY A 294 -13.98 1.90 33.69
CA GLY A 294 -13.03 2.97 34.00
C GLY A 294 -12.20 3.39 32.78
N SER A 295 -12.13 4.69 32.51
CA SER A 295 -11.47 5.26 31.33
C SER A 295 -10.00 4.81 31.27
N SER A 296 -9.70 3.92 30.33
CA SER A 296 -8.38 3.32 30.03
C SER A 296 -7.64 2.78 31.26
N PHE A 297 -7.60 1.45 31.40
CA PHE A 297 -6.72 0.83 32.38
C PHE A 297 -5.26 1.10 32.00
N SER A 298 -4.61 2.01 32.71
CA SER A 298 -3.20 2.36 32.46
C SER A 298 -2.22 1.21 32.73
N SER A 299 -2.70 0.11 33.34
CA SER A 299 -1.98 -1.14 33.49
C SER A 299 -2.95 -2.32 33.57
N ILE A 300 -2.53 -3.47 33.06
CA ILE A 300 -3.30 -4.72 33.15
C ILE A 300 -3.63 -5.09 34.60
N LYS A 301 -2.79 -4.70 35.57
CA LYS A 301 -3.00 -4.94 36.99
C LYS A 301 -4.22 -4.22 37.56
N LEU A 302 -4.46 -2.97 37.15
CA LEU A 302 -5.66 -2.23 37.55
C LEU A 302 -6.91 -2.86 36.95
N PHE A 303 -6.82 -3.27 35.69
CA PHE A 303 -7.88 -4.03 35.02
C PHE A 303 -8.21 -5.33 35.76
N THR A 304 -7.21 -6.16 36.05
CA THR A 304 -7.41 -7.45 36.70
C THR A 304 -8.09 -7.31 38.06
N LYS A 305 -7.77 -6.26 38.82
CA LYS A 305 -8.45 -5.97 40.09
C LYS A 305 -9.92 -5.60 39.92
N GLU A 306 -10.25 -4.70 38.98
CA GLU A 306 -11.65 -4.33 38.73
C GLU A 306 -12.44 -5.52 38.17
N PHE A 307 -11.86 -6.26 37.25
CA PHE A 307 -12.42 -7.49 36.70
C PHE A 307 -12.72 -8.53 37.78
N LEU A 308 -11.75 -8.86 38.64
CA LEU A 308 -11.93 -9.84 39.71
C LEU A 308 -12.97 -9.38 40.74
N ASN A 309 -13.02 -8.08 41.06
CA ASN A 309 -14.02 -7.53 41.97
C ASN A 309 -15.45 -7.60 41.39
N LEU A 310 -15.63 -7.34 40.10
CA LEU A 310 -16.95 -7.51 39.46
C LEU A 310 -17.32 -9.00 39.39
N PHE A 311 -16.35 -9.86 39.08
CA PHE A 311 -16.58 -11.30 39.01
C PHE A 311 -17.02 -11.88 40.37
N THR A 312 -16.42 -11.46 41.50
CA THR A 312 -16.84 -11.90 42.84
C THR A 312 -18.20 -11.40 43.25
N GLN A 313 -18.59 -10.21 42.80
CA GLN A 313 -19.92 -9.66 43.03
C GLN A 313 -21.00 -10.38 42.19
N GLY A 314 -20.62 -11.39 41.39
CA GLY A 314 -21.53 -12.22 40.61
C GLY A 314 -21.84 -11.67 39.22
N TYR A 315 -21.03 -10.73 38.71
CA TYR A 315 -21.21 -10.21 37.35
C TYR A 315 -20.84 -11.25 36.29
N LYS A 316 -21.70 -11.39 35.29
CA LYS A 316 -21.40 -12.11 34.05
C LYS A 316 -20.57 -11.20 33.15
N VAL A 317 -19.33 -11.60 32.89
CA VAL A 317 -18.34 -10.78 32.18
C VAL A 317 -18.20 -11.20 30.72
N TYR A 318 -18.25 -10.22 29.83
CA TYR A 318 -18.13 -10.37 28.39
C TYR A 318 -16.89 -9.62 27.88
N PHE A 319 -16.06 -10.29 27.08
CA PHE A 319 -14.91 -9.70 26.40
C PHE A 319 -15.16 -9.60 24.91
N THR A 320 -14.81 -8.47 24.31
CA THR A 320 -14.93 -8.25 22.86
C THR A 320 -13.57 -7.88 22.25
N SER A 321 -13.20 -8.54 21.16
CA SER A 321 -11.96 -8.29 20.39
C SER A 321 -12.24 -8.21 18.89
N ASP A 322 -11.28 -7.64 18.16
CA ASP A 322 -11.42 -7.40 16.72
C ASP A 322 -11.19 -8.67 15.88
N SER A 323 -10.46 -9.66 16.42
CA SER A 323 -10.21 -10.95 15.76
C SER A 323 -10.10 -12.10 16.75
N GLU A 324 -10.12 -13.33 16.22
CA GLU A 324 -9.90 -14.55 16.99
C GLU A 324 -8.49 -14.59 17.59
N ILE A 325 -7.46 -14.24 16.82
CA ILE A 325 -6.06 -14.19 17.28
C ILE A 325 -5.90 -13.21 18.45
N LEU A 326 -6.51 -12.02 18.34
CA LEU A 326 -6.48 -11.02 19.41
C LEU A 326 -7.26 -11.48 20.64
N SER A 327 -8.37 -12.21 20.42
CA SER A 327 -9.14 -12.81 21.52
C SER A 327 -8.30 -13.82 22.30
N ASP A 328 -7.58 -14.70 21.62
CA ASP A 328 -6.74 -15.71 22.25
C ASP A 328 -5.58 -15.05 22.99
N ARG A 329 -4.94 -14.05 22.37
CA ARG A 329 -3.90 -13.25 23.02
C ARG A 329 -4.42 -12.53 24.28
N LEU A 330 -5.60 -11.92 24.20
CA LEU A 330 -6.22 -11.25 25.35
C LEU A 330 -6.52 -12.27 26.46
N LYS A 331 -7.02 -13.45 26.11
CA LYS A 331 -7.28 -14.54 27.05
C LYS A 331 -6.02 -14.99 27.76
N ASP A 332 -4.90 -15.14 27.05
CA ASP A 332 -3.60 -15.49 27.62
C ASP A 332 -3.08 -14.39 28.56
N ILE A 333 -3.19 -13.12 28.16
CA ILE A 333 -2.75 -11.98 28.97
C ILE A 333 -3.55 -11.89 30.27
N VAL A 334 -4.88 -11.98 30.17
CA VAL A 334 -5.78 -11.93 31.34
C VAL A 334 -5.52 -13.14 32.25
N GLY A 335 -5.34 -14.34 31.69
CA GLY A 335 -5.04 -15.53 32.48
C GLY A 335 -3.74 -15.44 33.26
N ASN A 336 -2.65 -15.02 32.60
CA ASN A 336 -1.38 -14.79 33.27
C ASN A 336 -1.48 -13.71 34.36
N ALA A 337 -2.24 -12.64 34.11
CA ALA A 337 -2.43 -11.56 35.08
C ALA A 337 -3.22 -12.04 36.32
N ILE A 338 -4.26 -12.86 36.13
CA ILE A 338 -5.02 -13.46 37.25
C ILE A 338 -4.11 -14.39 38.06
N GLN A 339 -3.31 -15.22 37.40
CA GLN A 339 -2.38 -16.13 38.07
C GLN A 339 -1.36 -15.37 38.93
N LEU A 340 -0.75 -14.31 38.39
CA LEU A 340 0.17 -13.45 39.13
C LEU A 340 -0.49 -12.79 40.35
N GLU A 341 -1.72 -12.30 40.23
CA GLU A 341 -2.47 -11.68 41.32
C GLU A 341 -2.88 -12.72 42.39
N TYR A 342 -3.24 -13.94 41.97
CA TYR A 342 -3.56 -15.08 42.85
C TYR A 342 -2.34 -15.52 43.67
N GLU A 343 -1.18 -15.63 43.04
CA GLU A 343 0.08 -15.98 43.71
C GLU A 343 0.55 -14.90 44.71
N THR A 344 0.21 -13.62 44.49
CA THR A 344 0.63 -12.52 45.38
C THR A 344 -0.31 -12.23 46.56
N ASN A 345 -1.58 -12.62 46.51
CA ASN A 345 -2.58 -12.29 47.54
C ASN A 345 -3.40 -13.51 48.01
N LEU A 346 -2.72 -14.63 48.31
CA LEU A 346 -3.35 -15.90 48.72
C LEU A 346 -4.45 -15.79 49.81
N GLU A 347 -4.32 -14.87 50.78
CA GLU A 347 -5.27 -14.72 51.90
C GLU A 347 -6.58 -13.99 51.53
N ALA A 348 -6.61 -13.20 50.44
CA ALA A 348 -7.79 -12.42 50.05
C ALA A 348 -8.74 -13.17 49.10
N TYR A 349 -8.28 -14.30 48.53
CA TYR A 349 -8.96 -15.03 47.46
C TYR A 349 -9.23 -16.51 47.82
N GLU A 350 -9.30 -16.88 49.11
CA GLU A 350 -9.56 -18.26 49.60
C GLU A 350 -10.87 -18.89 49.07
N THR A 351 -11.78 -18.09 48.51
CA THR A 351 -13.08 -18.53 47.96
C THR A 351 -13.07 -18.81 46.46
N PHE A 352 -11.94 -18.64 45.77
CA PHE A 352 -11.90 -18.70 44.30
C PHE A 352 -11.56 -20.08 43.75
N SER A 353 -12.29 -20.42 42.69
CA SER A 353 -11.91 -21.44 41.71
C SER A 353 -10.55 -21.15 41.05
N GLU A 354 -9.87 -22.19 40.53
CA GLU A 354 -8.62 -22.03 39.77
C GLU A 354 -8.75 -20.98 38.64
N PRO A 355 -7.67 -20.24 38.27
CA PRO A 355 -7.71 -19.21 37.22
C PRO A 355 -8.38 -19.66 35.91
N GLU A 356 -8.21 -20.94 35.55
CA GLU A 356 -8.83 -21.56 34.37
C GLU A 356 -10.37 -21.63 34.46
N GLU A 357 -10.93 -21.80 35.66
CA GLU A 357 -12.37 -21.83 35.89
C GLU A 357 -13.00 -20.42 35.77
N ILE A 358 -12.26 -19.37 36.18
CA ILE A 358 -12.70 -17.97 36.02
C ILE A 358 -12.77 -17.60 34.54
N ILE A 359 -11.73 -17.94 33.78
CA ILE A 359 -11.64 -17.64 32.35
C ILE A 359 -12.71 -18.40 31.55
N SER A 360 -13.01 -19.65 31.92
CA SER A 360 -14.02 -20.48 31.26
C SER A 360 -15.46 -20.03 31.54
N LYS A 361 -15.71 -19.35 32.66
CA LYS A 361 -17.01 -18.70 32.97
C LYS A 361 -17.22 -17.38 32.24
N CYS A 362 -16.17 -16.76 31.71
CA CYS A 362 -16.26 -15.54 30.89
C CYS A 362 -16.69 -15.85 29.46
N VAL A 363 -17.41 -14.94 28.82
CA VAL A 363 -17.83 -15.08 27.42
C VAL A 363 -16.97 -14.21 26.52
N TRP A 364 -16.43 -14.80 25.45
CA TRP A 364 -15.50 -14.14 24.52
C TRP A 364 -16.14 -14.00 23.14
N PHE A 365 -16.29 -12.75 22.68
CA PHE A 365 -16.78 -12.41 21.35
C PHE A 365 -15.62 -11.95 20.46
N HIS A 366 -15.46 -12.62 19.31
CA HIS A 366 -14.51 -12.24 18.26
C HIS A 366 -15.12 -11.20 17.31
N LYS A 367 -15.93 -10.29 17.88
CA LYS A 367 -16.57 -9.22 17.17
C LYS A 367 -16.28 -7.90 17.87
N PRO A 368 -15.92 -6.87 17.12
CA PRO A 368 -15.57 -5.59 17.68
C PRO A 368 -16.76 -4.86 18.30
N LEU A 369 -16.54 -4.22 19.46
CA LEU A 369 -17.46 -3.28 20.09
C LEU A 369 -16.77 -1.94 20.30
N SER A 370 -17.49 -0.82 20.19
CA SER A 370 -16.90 0.52 20.27
C SER A 370 -16.46 0.88 21.68
N GLU A 371 -17.29 0.67 22.70
CA GLU A 371 -16.99 1.01 24.09
C GLU A 371 -17.64 0.02 25.06
N GLY A 372 -16.89 -0.35 26.11
CA GLY A 372 -17.35 -1.20 27.20
C GLY A 372 -18.25 -0.46 28.18
N PHE A 373 -19.15 -1.19 28.82
CA PHE A 373 -20.11 -0.65 29.78
C PHE A 373 -20.52 -1.71 30.80
N ILE A 374 -21.03 -1.26 31.94
CA ILE A 374 -21.57 -2.09 33.01
C ILE A 374 -23.03 -1.71 33.19
N VAL A 375 -23.91 -2.70 33.30
CA VAL A 375 -25.31 -2.48 33.65
C VAL A 375 -25.42 -2.63 35.16
N GLU A 376 -26.02 -1.67 35.87
CA GLU A 376 -26.14 -1.73 37.33
C GLU A 376 -27.38 -2.54 37.77
N ASP A 377 -28.46 -2.48 36.98
CA ASP A 377 -29.72 -3.14 37.31
C ASP A 377 -29.66 -4.67 37.12
N ILE A 378 -28.72 -5.16 36.33
CA ILE A 378 -28.41 -6.59 36.15
C ILE A 378 -26.90 -6.81 36.17
N PRO A 379 -26.38 -7.89 36.77
CA PRO A 379 -24.94 -8.07 36.97
C PRO A 379 -24.24 -8.48 35.66
N ILE A 380 -24.10 -7.54 34.71
CA ILE A 380 -23.47 -7.72 33.40
C ILE A 380 -22.41 -6.64 33.16
N ALA A 381 -21.23 -7.08 32.71
CA ALA A 381 -20.13 -6.18 32.35
C ALA A 381 -19.53 -6.54 30.98
N PHE A 382 -19.34 -5.54 30.12
CA PHE A 382 -18.66 -5.65 28.83
C PHE A 382 -17.30 -4.95 28.89
N PHE A 383 -16.24 -5.69 28.61
CA PHE A 383 -14.89 -5.17 28.46
C PHE A 383 -14.44 -5.28 27.00
N VAL A 384 -13.86 -4.21 26.50
CA VAL A 384 -13.32 -4.16 25.14
C VAL A 384 -11.81 -4.13 25.18
N GLU A 385 -11.16 -4.92 24.33
CA GLU A 385 -9.69 -5.06 24.26
C GLU A 385 -8.97 -3.71 24.25
N HIS A 386 -9.37 -2.78 23.38
CA HIS A 386 -8.68 -1.50 23.23
C HIS A 386 -8.79 -0.62 24.50
N GLN A 387 -9.88 -0.70 25.27
CA GLN A 387 -10.01 0.01 26.55
C GLN A 387 -9.18 -0.62 27.67
N ILE A 388 -8.99 -1.95 27.63
CA ILE A 388 -8.10 -2.67 28.58
C ILE A 388 -6.65 -2.21 28.43
N PHE A 389 -6.21 -1.95 27.21
CA PHE A 389 -4.84 -1.55 26.91
C PHE A 389 -4.65 -0.06 26.66
N GLY A 390 -5.72 0.75 26.74
CA GLY A 390 -5.69 2.18 26.41
C GLY A 390 -5.28 2.47 24.96
N ARG A 391 -5.62 1.59 24.02
CA ARG A 391 -5.36 1.75 22.59
C ARG A 391 -6.43 2.64 21.95
N GLU A 392 -6.01 3.61 21.16
CA GLU A 392 -6.93 4.35 20.29
C GLU A 392 -7.36 3.45 19.12
N ARG A 393 -8.67 3.24 18.97
CA ARG A 393 -9.20 2.40 17.91
C ARG A 393 -9.19 3.16 16.59
N ALA A 394 -8.36 2.69 15.67
CA ALA A 394 -8.23 3.28 14.34
C ALA A 394 -9.44 2.96 13.45
N ARG A 395 -9.92 3.95 12.69
CA ARG A 395 -10.95 3.75 11.65
C ARG A 395 -10.46 2.70 10.64
N VAL A 396 -11.28 1.69 10.34
CA VAL A 396 -11.05 0.76 9.23
C VAL A 396 -11.36 1.52 7.95
N ILE A 397 -10.35 2.13 7.33
CA ILE A 397 -10.45 2.51 5.92
C ILE A 397 -10.22 1.21 5.15
N SER A 398 -11.26 0.71 4.49
CA SER A 398 -11.10 -0.37 3.51
C SER A 398 -10.11 0.12 2.45
N SER A 399 -8.88 -0.41 2.44
CA SER A 399 -7.98 -0.23 1.33
C SER A 399 -8.59 -0.94 0.12
N LYS A 400 -9.17 -0.19 -0.82
CA LYS A 400 -9.28 -0.69 -2.20
C LYS A 400 -7.85 -0.99 -2.70
N GLY A 401 -7.74 -1.99 -3.55
CA GLY A 401 -6.55 -2.81 -3.77
C GLY A 401 -5.27 -2.07 -4.14
N LYS A 402 -4.15 -2.69 -3.76
CA LYS A 402 -2.81 -2.31 -4.21
C LYS A 402 -2.62 -2.77 -5.66
N GLY A 403 -2.94 -1.91 -6.63
CA GLY A 403 -2.67 -2.13 -8.06
C GLY A 403 -1.58 -1.20 -8.64
N LEU A 404 -0.96 -1.59 -9.75
CA LEU A 404 -0.16 -0.71 -10.62
C LEU A 404 -1.13 0.16 -11.45
N SER A 405 -0.80 1.42 -11.73
CA SER A 405 -1.65 2.25 -12.61
C SER A 405 -1.55 1.74 -14.05
N PHE A 406 -2.68 1.61 -14.76
CA PHE A 406 -2.69 1.11 -16.15
C PHE A 406 -1.87 1.97 -17.12
N LYS A 407 -1.57 3.23 -16.79
CA LYS A 407 -0.66 4.10 -17.55
C LYS A 407 0.76 3.53 -17.69
N GLU A 408 1.19 2.65 -16.79
CA GLU A 408 2.51 2.02 -16.84
C GLU A 408 2.58 0.83 -17.82
N LEU A 409 1.45 0.37 -18.36
CA LEU A 409 1.41 -0.81 -19.24
C LEU A 409 1.51 -0.50 -20.75
N SER A 410 1.58 0.77 -21.14
CA SER A 410 1.80 1.20 -22.53
C SER A 410 3.23 1.74 -22.74
N GLU A 411 4.23 0.86 -22.65
CA GLU A 411 5.62 1.31 -22.53
C GLU A 411 6.36 1.64 -23.84
N LEU A 412 5.83 1.40 -25.04
CA LEU A 412 6.57 1.66 -26.29
C LEU A 412 5.70 2.36 -27.33
N SER A 413 6.06 3.60 -27.70
CA SER A 413 5.42 4.36 -28.76
C SER A 413 6.25 4.34 -30.06
N ILE A 414 5.59 4.49 -31.22
CA ILE A 414 6.28 4.57 -32.52
C ILE A 414 7.24 5.76 -32.48
N GLY A 415 8.52 5.47 -32.71
CA GLY A 415 9.59 6.45 -32.67
C GLY A 415 10.44 6.43 -31.39
N ASP A 416 10.06 5.64 -30.37
CA ASP A 416 10.89 5.43 -29.18
C ASP A 416 12.21 4.73 -29.52
N TYR A 417 13.26 5.03 -28.75
CA TYR A 417 14.52 4.30 -28.82
C TYR A 417 14.42 3.01 -28.02
N VAL A 418 14.98 1.93 -28.56
CA VAL A 418 14.99 0.59 -27.97
C VAL A 418 16.37 -0.02 -28.05
N VAL A 419 16.73 -0.81 -27.04
CA VAL A 419 17.98 -1.57 -27.00
C VAL A 419 17.67 -3.01 -27.40
N HIS A 420 18.28 -3.46 -28.49
CA HIS A 420 18.36 -4.88 -28.80
C HIS A 420 19.62 -5.45 -28.13
N VAL A 421 19.48 -6.45 -27.26
CA VAL A 421 20.57 -7.04 -26.46
C VAL A 421 21.81 -7.37 -27.31
N ASP A 422 21.61 -7.97 -28.49
CA ASP A 422 22.70 -8.37 -29.40
C ASP A 422 23.13 -7.32 -30.44
N LYS A 423 22.21 -6.45 -30.89
CA LYS A 423 22.41 -5.58 -32.07
C LYS A 423 22.60 -4.11 -31.72
N GLY A 424 22.36 -3.74 -30.46
CA GLY A 424 22.50 -2.38 -29.96
C GLY A 424 21.23 -1.53 -30.08
N ILE A 425 21.41 -0.21 -30.08
CA ILE A 425 20.32 0.76 -30.01
C ILE A 425 19.68 0.97 -31.39
N ALA A 426 18.36 0.83 -31.46
CA ALA A 426 17.52 1.04 -32.63
C ALA A 426 16.35 1.98 -32.30
N LYS A 427 15.62 2.41 -33.32
CA LYS A 427 14.34 3.12 -33.23
C LYS A 427 13.19 2.15 -33.49
N PHE A 428 12.19 2.14 -32.61
CA PHE A 428 11.00 1.31 -32.74
C PHE A 428 10.04 1.89 -33.78
N ASP A 429 9.59 1.07 -34.72
CA ASP A 429 8.83 1.48 -35.89
C ASP A 429 7.55 0.65 -36.10
N GLY A 430 7.01 0.11 -34.99
CA GLY A 430 5.72 -0.57 -34.93
C GLY A 430 5.76 -2.07 -35.25
N LEU A 431 4.56 -2.68 -35.29
CA LEU A 431 4.35 -4.06 -35.71
C LEU A 431 4.08 -4.11 -37.22
N GLN A 432 4.75 -5.02 -37.93
CA GLN A 432 4.51 -5.24 -39.35
C GLN A 432 4.33 -6.73 -39.63
N LYS A 433 3.34 -7.04 -40.48
CA LYS A 433 3.13 -8.38 -41.02
C LYS A 433 4.19 -8.67 -42.07
N VAL A 434 5.01 -9.69 -41.81
CA VAL A 434 6.04 -10.17 -42.72
C VAL A 434 5.69 -11.57 -43.17
N LYS A 435 5.74 -11.81 -44.48
CA LYS A 435 5.50 -13.13 -45.07
C LYS A 435 6.77 -13.96 -44.99
N PHE A 436 6.75 -15.04 -44.20
CA PHE A 436 7.85 -16.00 -44.09
C PHE A 436 7.47 -17.30 -44.79
N GLY A 437 7.88 -17.46 -46.05
CA GLY A 437 7.40 -18.57 -46.87
C GLY A 437 5.91 -18.41 -47.19
N ASP A 438 5.07 -19.36 -46.79
CA ASP A 438 3.61 -19.33 -47.03
C ASP A 438 2.78 -18.82 -45.83
N SER A 439 3.39 -18.60 -44.66
CA SER A 439 2.70 -18.09 -43.46
C SER A 439 2.98 -16.61 -43.21
N ILE A 440 1.99 -15.92 -42.62
CA ILE A 440 2.09 -14.52 -42.22
C ILE A 440 2.40 -14.46 -40.73
N GLN A 441 3.46 -13.73 -40.36
CA GLN A 441 3.83 -13.53 -38.96
C GLN A 441 3.95 -12.04 -38.64
N ASP A 442 3.51 -11.67 -37.43
CA ASP A 442 3.74 -10.35 -36.89
C ASP A 442 5.21 -10.25 -36.42
N CYS A 443 5.90 -9.20 -36.86
CA CYS A 443 7.26 -8.87 -36.42
C CYS A 443 7.32 -7.42 -35.95
N VAL A 444 8.18 -7.14 -34.97
CA VAL A 444 8.53 -5.78 -34.58
C VAL A 444 9.54 -5.23 -35.58
N ARG A 445 9.24 -4.07 -36.18
CA ARG A 445 10.16 -3.37 -37.08
C ARG A 445 11.07 -2.44 -36.27
N LEU A 446 12.38 -2.62 -36.43
CA LEU A 446 13.42 -1.82 -35.79
C LEU A 446 14.29 -1.14 -36.85
N VAL A 447 14.56 0.16 -36.67
CA VAL A 447 15.40 0.96 -37.57
C VAL A 447 16.72 1.30 -36.87
N PHE A 448 17.83 0.86 -37.46
CA PHE A 448 19.20 1.08 -36.99
C PHE A 448 19.85 2.27 -37.71
N ALA A 449 21.14 2.53 -37.45
CA ALA A 449 21.88 3.55 -38.19
C ALA A 449 21.84 3.28 -39.71
N ASP A 450 22.02 4.32 -40.53
CA ASP A 450 21.97 4.23 -41.99
C ASP A 450 20.63 3.73 -42.58
N ASN A 451 19.52 3.81 -41.81
CA ASN A 451 18.18 3.30 -42.15
C ASN A 451 18.13 1.77 -42.37
N ASP A 452 19.08 1.03 -41.80
CA ASP A 452 19.03 -0.43 -41.82
C ASP A 452 17.84 -0.95 -41.00
N ILE A 453 17.07 -1.90 -41.55
CA ILE A 453 15.85 -2.43 -40.92
C ILE A 453 16.08 -3.86 -40.43
N VAL A 454 15.67 -4.13 -39.20
CA VAL A 454 15.59 -5.48 -38.63
C VAL A 454 14.14 -5.79 -38.29
N TYR A 455 13.65 -6.92 -38.79
CA TYR A 455 12.38 -7.50 -38.36
C TYR A 455 12.64 -8.48 -37.23
N LEU A 456 12.26 -8.09 -36.02
CA LEU A 456 12.37 -8.93 -34.84
C LEU A 456 11.09 -9.76 -34.70
N ASN A 457 11.22 -11.08 -34.82
CA ASN A 457 10.12 -12.00 -34.56
C ASN A 457 9.66 -11.85 -33.09
N LEU A 458 8.36 -11.94 -32.85
CA LEU A 458 7.78 -11.80 -31.50
C LEU A 458 8.34 -12.81 -30.49
N ASN A 459 8.85 -13.96 -30.96
CA ASN A 459 9.54 -14.94 -30.12
C ASN A 459 10.84 -14.39 -29.47
N PHE A 460 11.40 -13.29 -29.98
CA PHE A 460 12.61 -12.66 -29.47
C PHE A 460 12.34 -11.32 -28.76
N LEU A 461 11.09 -11.05 -28.34
CA LEU A 461 10.75 -9.82 -27.61
C LEU A 461 11.57 -9.60 -26.34
N HIS A 462 12.02 -10.66 -25.67
CA HIS A 462 12.91 -10.57 -24.50
C HIS A 462 14.27 -9.93 -24.80
N LYS A 463 14.66 -9.85 -26.09
CA LYS A 463 15.87 -9.17 -26.53
C LYS A 463 15.67 -7.67 -26.72
N LEU A 464 14.43 -7.18 -26.62
CA LEU A 464 14.08 -5.79 -26.80
C LEU A 464 13.77 -5.13 -25.46
N GLN A 465 14.45 -4.03 -25.18
CA GLN A 465 14.28 -3.22 -23.97
C GLN A 465 14.04 -1.78 -24.36
N LYS A 466 13.23 -1.02 -23.60
CA LYS A 466 13.09 0.41 -23.87
C LYS A 466 14.40 1.11 -23.52
N PHE A 467 14.92 1.92 -24.43
CA PHE A 467 16.09 2.73 -24.12
C PHE A 467 15.66 3.89 -23.21
N ARG A 468 16.03 3.80 -21.94
CA ARG A 468 15.81 4.85 -20.93
C ARG A 468 17.15 5.51 -20.62
N ALA A 469 17.26 6.80 -20.92
CA ALA A 469 18.42 7.65 -20.66
C ALA A 469 18.00 9.06 -20.26
N GLU A 470 18.96 9.91 -19.89
CA GLU A 470 18.69 11.31 -19.56
C GLU A 470 18.08 12.07 -20.77
N GLU A 471 16.86 12.61 -20.61
CA GLU A 471 16.18 13.39 -21.66
C GLU A 471 17.04 14.55 -22.19
N GLY A 472 17.14 14.65 -23.53
CA GLY A 472 18.05 15.56 -24.25
C GLY A 472 19.23 14.84 -24.91
N VAL A 473 19.57 13.63 -24.44
CA VAL A 473 20.56 12.77 -25.09
C VAL A 473 19.87 11.92 -26.15
N VAL A 474 20.10 12.25 -27.42
CA VAL A 474 19.74 11.37 -28.54
C VAL A 474 20.80 10.27 -28.63
N PRO A 475 20.45 9.00 -28.41
CA PRO A 475 21.43 7.93 -28.49
C PRO A 475 21.92 7.77 -29.93
N LYS A 476 23.22 7.47 -30.08
CA LYS A 476 23.77 7.08 -31.38
C LYS A 476 23.22 5.69 -31.72
N LEU A 477 22.45 5.60 -32.81
CA LEU A 477 21.97 4.33 -33.33
C LEU A 477 23.15 3.40 -33.64
N SER A 478 22.99 2.12 -33.34
CA SER A 478 24.02 1.11 -33.59
C SER A 478 24.06 0.74 -35.07
N LYS A 479 25.25 0.45 -35.59
CA LYS A 479 25.45 0.01 -36.98
C LYS A 479 25.51 -1.51 -37.07
N LEU A 480 24.65 -2.09 -37.91
CA LEU A 480 24.57 -3.54 -38.09
C LEU A 480 25.86 -4.08 -38.73
N GLY A 481 26.32 -5.25 -38.26
CA GLY A 481 27.54 -5.91 -38.75
C GLY A 481 28.86 -5.40 -38.17
N SER A 482 28.83 -4.42 -37.26
CA SER A 482 30.03 -3.94 -36.54
C SER A 482 30.15 -4.57 -35.15
N ASN A 483 31.39 -4.88 -34.71
CA ASN A 483 31.66 -5.36 -33.34
C ASN A 483 31.74 -4.22 -32.31
N GLU A 484 31.25 -3.01 -32.64
CA GLU A 484 31.30 -1.83 -31.76
C GLU A 484 30.47 -2.06 -30.48
N TRP A 485 29.28 -2.67 -30.62
CA TRP A 485 28.37 -2.97 -29.51
C TRP A 485 28.95 -4.03 -28.55
N GLU A 486 29.48 -5.13 -29.08
CA GLU A 486 30.08 -6.20 -28.26
C GLU A 486 31.28 -5.69 -27.46
N ARG A 487 32.18 -4.92 -28.10
CA ARG A 487 33.34 -4.30 -27.42
C ARG A 487 32.89 -3.34 -26.32
N LYS A 488 31.82 -2.57 -26.56
CA LYS A 488 31.25 -1.66 -25.58
C LYS A 488 30.68 -2.43 -24.38
N LYS A 489 29.90 -3.48 -24.61
CA LYS A 489 29.35 -4.36 -23.57
C LYS A 489 30.46 -4.98 -22.71
N GLN A 490 31.50 -5.51 -23.34
CA GLN A 490 32.62 -6.15 -22.64
C GLN A 490 33.41 -5.16 -21.77
N ARG A 491 33.72 -3.97 -22.30
CA ARG A 491 34.42 -2.92 -21.54
C ARG A 491 33.64 -2.48 -20.29
N ILE A 492 32.32 -2.35 -20.40
CA ILE A 492 31.46 -1.99 -19.27
C ILE A 492 31.43 -3.13 -18.25
N LYS A 493 31.28 -4.39 -18.70
CA LYS A 493 31.27 -5.56 -17.84
C LYS A 493 32.55 -5.68 -17.01
N GLU A 494 33.73 -5.50 -17.62
CA GLU A 494 35.01 -5.55 -16.92
C GLU A 494 35.15 -4.46 -15.85
N ARG A 495 34.64 -3.25 -16.11
CA ARG A 495 34.66 -2.15 -15.15
C ARG A 495 33.71 -2.41 -13.98
N LEU A 496 32.47 -2.83 -14.27
CA LEU A 496 31.49 -3.20 -13.24
C LEU A 496 31.98 -4.35 -12.36
N LYS A 497 32.71 -5.31 -12.93
CA LYS A 497 33.34 -6.40 -12.18
C LYS A 497 34.35 -5.87 -11.15
N ARG A 498 35.17 -4.88 -11.51
CA ARG A 498 36.12 -4.26 -10.56
C ARG A 498 35.40 -3.51 -9.44
N ASP A 499 34.37 -2.74 -9.76
CA ASP A 499 33.63 -1.96 -8.77
C ASP A 499 32.83 -2.85 -7.82
N ALA A 500 32.24 -3.93 -8.33
CA ALA A 500 31.55 -4.94 -7.53
C ALA A 500 32.51 -5.73 -6.62
N TYR A 501 33.74 -5.99 -7.07
CA TYR A 501 34.74 -6.73 -6.29
C TYR A 501 35.07 -6.06 -4.94
N GLU A 502 35.37 -4.75 -4.94
CA GLU A 502 35.70 -4.02 -3.72
C GLU A 502 34.53 -4.00 -2.71
N LEU A 503 33.30 -3.99 -3.20
CA LEU A 503 32.10 -4.07 -2.36
C LEU A 503 31.89 -5.45 -1.77
N ILE A 504 31.94 -6.51 -2.60
CA ILE A 504 31.77 -7.89 -2.12
C ILE A 504 32.85 -8.25 -1.11
N LYS A 505 34.10 -7.78 -1.31
CA LYS A 505 35.20 -7.96 -0.37
C LYS A 505 34.92 -7.36 1.02
N LEU A 506 34.28 -6.20 1.10
CA LEU A 506 33.86 -5.58 2.36
C LEU A 506 32.80 -6.43 3.09
N TYR A 507 31.81 -6.95 2.36
CA TYR A 507 30.78 -7.83 2.93
C TYR A 507 31.31 -9.22 3.30
N ALA A 508 32.23 -9.77 2.51
CA ALA A 508 32.94 -11.01 2.81
C ALA A 508 33.74 -10.89 4.12
N LYS A 509 34.46 -9.78 4.31
CA LYS A 509 35.19 -9.49 5.56
C LYS A 509 34.25 -9.50 6.77
N ARG A 510 32.99 -9.09 6.61
CA ARG A 510 31.96 -9.08 7.65
C ARG A 510 31.40 -10.47 7.95
N LYS A 511 31.06 -11.28 6.92
CA LYS A 511 30.58 -12.67 7.11
C LYS A 511 31.59 -13.58 7.80
N ILE A 512 32.88 -13.31 7.62
CA ILE A 512 33.97 -14.08 8.27
C ILE A 512 34.10 -13.70 9.76
N GLN A 513 33.69 -12.49 10.15
CA GLN A 513 33.78 -12.07 11.54
C GLN A 513 32.64 -12.62 12.38
N LYS A 514 32.98 -13.11 13.56
CA LYS A 514 32.00 -13.47 14.59
C LYS A 514 31.51 -12.19 15.28
N GLY A 515 30.21 -11.94 15.18
CA GLY A 515 29.49 -10.91 15.90
C GLY A 515 29.08 -11.36 17.31
N PHE A 516 28.23 -10.56 17.94
CA PHE A 516 27.61 -10.92 19.21
C PHE A 516 26.20 -11.42 18.96
N ALA A 517 25.96 -12.71 19.19
CA ALA A 517 24.61 -13.28 19.10
C ALA A 517 23.79 -12.87 20.33
N PHE A 518 22.75 -12.07 20.12
CA PHE A 518 21.82 -11.67 21.17
C PHE A 518 20.97 -12.86 21.64
N PRO A 519 20.57 -12.92 22.93
CA PRO A 519 19.72 -13.98 23.44
C PRO A 519 18.27 -13.86 22.91
N PRO A 520 17.49 -14.96 22.95
CA PRO A 520 16.07 -14.93 22.59
C PRO A 520 15.27 -14.01 23.51
N ASP A 521 14.08 -13.60 23.06
CA ASP A 521 13.24 -12.63 23.75
C ASP A 521 12.84 -13.05 25.17
N SER A 522 13.01 -12.13 26.11
CA SER A 522 12.55 -12.28 27.49
C SER A 522 11.07 -11.96 27.67
N VAL A 523 10.55 -12.21 28.88
CA VAL A 523 9.21 -11.76 29.29
C VAL A 523 9.08 -10.23 29.20
N TRP A 524 10.11 -9.48 29.62
CA TRP A 524 10.10 -8.02 29.51
C TRP A 524 10.05 -7.53 28.07
N GLN A 525 10.70 -8.22 27.12
CA GLN A 525 10.63 -7.87 25.70
C GLN A 525 9.20 -8.04 25.17
N LYS A 526 8.55 -9.16 25.51
CA LYS A 526 7.17 -9.43 25.09
C LYS A 526 6.17 -8.46 25.72
N GLU A 527 6.34 -8.13 26.99
CA GLU A 527 5.55 -7.12 27.69
C GLU A 527 5.74 -5.74 27.08
N PHE A 528 7.00 -5.35 26.83
CA PHE A 528 7.35 -4.09 26.18
C PHE A 528 6.66 -3.95 24.83
N GLU A 529 6.68 -5.00 24.01
CA GLU A 529 6.00 -5.00 22.70
C GLU A 529 4.48 -5.00 22.82
N ALA A 530 3.92 -5.72 23.79
CA ALA A 530 2.48 -5.74 24.04
C ALA A 530 1.92 -4.40 24.57
N SER A 531 2.76 -3.64 25.29
CA SER A 531 2.43 -2.29 25.81
C SER A 531 2.40 -1.20 24.74
N PHE A 532 2.69 -1.53 23.47
CA PHE A 532 2.60 -0.56 22.39
C PHE A 532 1.14 -0.14 22.18
N VAL A 533 0.91 1.18 22.14
CA VAL A 533 -0.42 1.79 22.08
C VAL A 533 -1.12 1.56 20.74
N TYR A 534 -0.36 1.19 19.70
CA TYR A 534 -0.87 0.96 18.35
C TYR A 534 -0.76 -0.53 17.95
N GLU A 535 -1.59 -0.97 17.02
CA GLU A 535 -1.49 -2.30 16.42
C GLU A 535 -0.39 -2.32 15.34
N ASP A 536 0.46 -3.33 15.36
CA ASP A 536 1.50 -3.51 14.35
C ASP A 536 0.87 -3.81 12.98
N THR A 537 1.38 -3.17 11.94
CA THR A 537 1.12 -3.59 10.56
C THR A 537 1.85 -4.90 10.25
N ILE A 538 1.41 -5.62 9.22
CA ILE A 538 2.06 -6.87 8.75
C ILE A 538 3.54 -6.63 8.47
N ASP A 539 3.87 -5.50 7.82
CA ASP A 539 5.25 -5.17 7.48
C ASP A 539 6.08 -4.75 8.70
N GLN A 540 5.46 -4.07 9.68
CA GLN A 540 6.12 -3.75 10.97
C GLN A 540 6.47 -5.01 11.76
N ALA A 541 5.53 -5.96 11.84
CA ALA A 541 5.74 -7.22 12.52
C ALA A 541 6.87 -8.01 11.85
N LYS A 542 6.84 -8.13 10.51
CA LYS A 542 7.89 -8.79 9.73
C LYS A 542 9.25 -8.11 9.90
N ALA A 543 9.32 -6.78 9.80
CA ALA A 543 10.58 -6.04 9.99
C ALA A 543 11.15 -6.22 11.40
N THR A 544 10.30 -6.29 12.42
CA THR A 544 10.71 -6.57 13.81
C THR A 544 11.28 -7.98 13.94
N GLU A 545 10.62 -8.98 13.35
CA GLU A 545 11.07 -10.37 13.37
C GLU A 545 12.41 -10.54 12.63
N ASP A 546 12.52 -9.97 11.43
CA ASP A 546 13.74 -9.96 10.62
C ASP A 546 14.94 -9.39 11.39
N VAL A 547 14.76 -8.23 12.05
CA VAL A 547 15.81 -7.59 12.85
C VAL A 547 16.21 -8.47 14.04
N LYS A 548 15.24 -9.05 14.76
CA LYS A 548 15.54 -9.92 15.90
C LYS A 548 16.29 -11.18 15.48
N LYS A 549 15.87 -11.81 14.38
CA LYS A 549 16.51 -12.99 13.83
C LYS A 549 17.97 -12.73 13.44
N ASP A 550 18.24 -11.57 12.85
CA ASP A 550 19.61 -11.18 12.52
C ASP A 550 20.44 -10.89 13.77
N MET A 551 19.87 -10.22 14.77
CA MET A 551 20.54 -9.98 16.06
C MET A 551 20.86 -11.28 16.81
N GLU A 552 20.05 -12.33 16.65
CA GLU A 552 20.31 -13.65 17.26
C GLU A 552 21.35 -14.48 16.50
N SER A 553 21.81 -14.02 15.32
CA SER A 553 22.83 -14.69 14.51
C SER A 553 24.25 -14.49 15.06
N GLU A 554 25.15 -15.43 14.75
CA GLU A 554 26.60 -15.27 15.01
C GLU A 554 27.27 -14.25 14.07
N THR A 555 26.60 -13.81 13.01
CA THR A 555 27.12 -12.83 12.04
C THR A 555 26.62 -11.41 12.33
N PRO A 556 27.46 -10.36 12.33
CA PRO A 556 27.01 -9.00 12.62
C PRO A 556 25.95 -8.49 11.63
N MET A 557 24.78 -8.08 12.13
CA MET A 557 23.65 -7.59 11.32
C MET A 557 23.97 -6.28 10.57
N ASP A 558 23.59 -6.14 9.29
CA ASP A 558 23.58 -4.86 8.54
C ASP A 558 22.27 -4.68 7.77
N ARG A 559 21.22 -4.28 8.50
CA ARG A 559 19.87 -4.21 7.94
C ARG A 559 19.46 -2.77 7.62
N LEU A 560 18.85 -2.61 6.45
CA LEU A 560 18.20 -1.36 6.05
C LEU A 560 16.68 -1.48 6.21
N ILE A 561 16.11 -0.67 7.09
CA ILE A 561 14.66 -0.52 7.24
C ILE A 561 14.20 0.65 6.37
N CYS A 562 13.39 0.34 5.36
CA CYS A 562 12.78 1.34 4.50
C CYS A 562 11.28 1.38 4.73
N GLY A 563 10.73 2.57 4.77
CA GLY A 563 9.29 2.79 4.84
C GLY A 563 9.00 4.27 4.94
N ASP A 564 7.79 4.70 4.68
CA ASP A 564 7.48 6.13 4.70
C ASP A 564 7.67 6.76 6.10
N VAL A 565 7.78 8.09 6.14
CA VAL A 565 7.80 8.85 7.42
C VAL A 565 6.58 8.46 8.24
N GLY A 566 6.71 8.15 9.53
CA GLY A 566 5.57 7.78 10.37
C GLY A 566 5.10 6.32 10.27
N PHE A 567 5.73 5.47 9.46
CA PHE A 567 5.38 4.04 9.39
C PHE A 567 5.96 3.21 10.55
N GLY A 568 6.32 3.83 11.68
CA GLY A 568 6.83 3.09 12.84
C GLY A 568 8.26 2.54 12.73
N LYS A 569 9.09 3.06 11.81
CA LYS A 569 10.53 2.71 11.74
C LYS A 569 11.23 2.87 13.10
N THR A 570 10.92 3.95 13.81
CA THR A 570 11.44 4.23 15.15
C THR A 570 11.02 3.17 16.15
N GLU A 571 9.81 2.61 16.07
CA GLU A 571 9.36 1.54 16.99
C GLU A 571 10.18 0.26 16.78
N VAL A 572 10.47 -0.12 15.52
CA VAL A 572 11.37 -1.26 15.23
C VAL A 572 12.76 -1.02 15.82
N ALA A 573 13.29 0.19 15.70
CA ALA A 573 14.59 0.56 16.28
C ALA A 573 14.59 0.57 17.82
N ILE A 574 13.51 1.02 18.47
CA ILE A 574 13.40 0.99 19.94
C ILE A 574 13.32 -0.46 20.44
N ARG A 575 12.57 -1.34 19.76
CA ARG A 575 12.50 -2.78 20.11
C ARG A 575 13.87 -3.46 20.04
N ALA A 576 14.63 -3.18 18.97
CA ALA A 576 16.01 -3.66 18.83
C ALA A 576 16.94 -3.09 19.92
N ALA A 577 16.82 -1.78 20.22
CA ALA A 577 17.58 -1.16 21.30
C ALA A 577 17.28 -1.78 22.66
N PHE A 578 16.01 -2.06 22.97
CA PHE A 578 15.61 -2.67 24.24
C PHE A 578 16.17 -4.10 24.38
N LYS A 579 16.12 -4.91 23.31
CA LYS A 579 16.75 -6.25 23.27
C LYS A 579 18.26 -6.17 23.51
N ALA A 580 18.94 -5.17 22.91
CA ALA A 580 20.37 -4.99 23.10
C ALA A 580 20.73 -4.58 24.54
N VAL A 581 19.98 -3.64 25.14
CA VAL A 581 20.19 -3.20 26.52
C VAL A 581 19.95 -4.36 27.50
N GLN A 582 18.94 -5.19 27.26
CA GLN A 582 18.67 -6.35 28.09
C GLN A 582 19.81 -7.39 28.07
N ALA A 583 20.54 -7.49 26.96
CA ALA A 583 21.75 -8.32 26.87
C ALA A 583 23.00 -7.66 27.51
N GLY A 584 22.84 -6.51 28.17
CA GLY A 584 23.93 -5.76 28.80
C GLY A 584 24.80 -4.97 27.81
N LYS A 585 24.34 -4.77 26.57
CA LYS A 585 25.06 -4.02 25.54
C LYS A 585 24.60 -2.57 25.48
N GLN A 586 25.54 -1.66 25.21
CA GLN A 586 25.23 -0.25 24.94
C GLN A 586 24.70 -0.08 23.51
N VAL A 587 23.83 0.91 23.33
CA VAL A 587 23.22 1.28 22.05
C VAL A 587 23.58 2.70 21.68
N ALA A 588 24.00 2.93 20.43
CA ALA A 588 24.23 4.26 19.88
C ALA A 588 23.21 4.58 18.80
N VAL A 589 22.49 5.70 18.93
CA VAL A 589 21.55 6.21 17.93
C VAL A 589 22.13 7.47 17.29
N LEU A 590 22.53 7.35 16.03
CA LEU A 590 23.12 8.42 15.24
C LEU A 590 22.07 9.08 14.35
N VAL A 591 21.93 10.41 14.50
CA VAL A 591 20.94 11.21 13.77
C VAL A 591 21.61 12.43 13.10
N PRO A 592 21.06 12.98 12.00
CA PRO A 592 21.75 14.04 11.26
C PRO A 592 21.66 15.42 11.93
N THR A 593 20.60 15.69 12.71
CA THR A 593 20.33 17.02 13.28
C THR A 593 20.12 16.99 14.78
N THR A 594 20.43 18.12 15.44
CA THR A 594 20.25 18.29 16.89
C THR A 594 18.78 18.20 17.31
N ILE A 595 17.86 18.60 16.44
CA ILE A 595 16.41 18.54 16.74
C ILE A 595 15.92 17.09 16.68
N LEU A 596 16.33 16.31 15.67
CA LEU A 596 16.06 14.87 15.65
C LEU A 596 16.65 14.15 16.87
N ALA A 597 17.83 14.56 17.33
CA ALA A 597 18.43 13.98 18.53
C ALA A 597 17.56 14.21 19.76
N SER A 598 17.01 15.42 19.90
CA SER A 598 16.07 15.75 20.97
C SER A 598 14.74 15.00 20.83
N GLN A 599 14.23 14.84 19.60
CA GLN A 599 12.99 14.12 19.35
C GLN A 599 13.13 12.65 19.74
N HIS A 600 14.19 11.98 19.24
CA HIS A 600 14.49 10.60 19.62
C HIS A 600 14.74 10.46 21.12
N GLU A 601 15.40 11.42 21.79
CA GLU A 601 15.57 11.41 23.25
C GLU A 601 14.21 11.39 23.97
N VAL A 602 13.26 12.24 23.56
CA VAL A 602 11.91 12.28 24.16
C VAL A 602 11.17 10.98 23.89
N THR A 603 11.11 10.52 22.63
CA THR A 603 10.39 9.30 22.25
C THR A 603 10.95 8.08 22.96
N PHE A 604 12.27 7.91 23.03
CA PHE A 604 12.90 6.80 23.73
C PHE A 604 12.64 6.85 25.25
N LYS A 605 12.73 8.04 25.88
CA LYS A 605 12.46 8.19 27.32
C LYS A 605 11.00 7.94 27.68
N GLU A 606 10.06 8.39 26.87
CA GLU A 606 8.64 8.11 27.07
C GLU A 606 8.34 6.63 26.90
N ARG A 607 8.84 6.02 25.81
CA ARG A 607 8.58 4.62 25.48
C ARG A 607 9.20 3.65 26.49
N LEU A 608 10.37 3.97 27.05
CA LEU A 608 11.10 3.13 28.00
C LEU A 608 10.94 3.58 29.47
N LYS A 609 9.99 4.47 29.77
CA LYS A 609 9.80 5.08 31.10
C LYS A 609 9.58 4.07 32.23
N ASN A 610 8.97 2.92 31.92
CA ASN A 610 8.65 1.88 32.89
C ASN A 610 9.83 0.92 33.15
N TYR A 611 10.96 1.10 32.48
CA TYR A 611 12.13 0.21 32.58
C TYR A 611 13.34 0.97 33.12
N PRO A 612 14.26 0.29 33.82
CA PRO A 612 15.46 0.90 34.41
C PRO A 612 16.55 1.14 33.34
N VAL A 613 16.21 1.80 32.24
CA VAL A 613 17.13 2.10 31.12
C VAL A 613 17.56 3.55 31.17
N ILE A 614 18.87 3.81 31.19
CA ILE A 614 19.44 5.15 31.26
C ILE A 614 19.72 5.68 29.85
N ILE A 615 18.99 6.73 29.48
CA ILE A 615 19.02 7.34 28.15
C ILE A 615 19.55 8.76 28.23
N GLU A 616 20.61 9.05 27.49
CA GLU A 616 21.22 10.38 27.42
C GLU A 616 21.37 10.85 25.97
N SER A 617 21.54 12.18 25.78
CA SER A 617 21.77 12.76 24.46
C SER A 617 23.03 13.64 24.40
N LEU A 618 23.77 13.52 23.30
CA LEU A 618 24.86 14.42 22.91
C LEU A 618 24.35 15.39 21.84
N SER A 619 23.88 16.54 22.30
CA SER A 619 23.30 17.59 21.47
C SER A 619 23.92 18.95 21.82
N ARG A 620 23.77 19.93 20.92
CA ARG A 620 24.23 21.30 21.17
C ARG A 620 23.45 22.01 22.29
N PHE A 621 22.29 21.48 22.69
CA PHE A 621 21.49 21.99 23.80
C PHE A 621 22.08 21.65 25.17
N LYS A 622 23.05 20.73 25.25
CA LYS A 622 23.73 20.38 26.50
C LYS A 622 24.96 21.28 26.70
N THR A 623 25.19 21.70 27.94
CA THR A 623 26.37 22.49 28.32
C THR A 623 27.64 21.64 28.25
N SER A 624 28.82 22.26 28.09
CA SER A 624 30.10 21.56 28.07
C SER A 624 30.35 20.72 29.32
N LYS A 625 29.86 21.18 30.49
CA LYS A 625 29.94 20.44 31.76
C LYS A 625 29.10 19.16 31.72
N GLN A 626 27.88 19.24 31.21
CA GLN A 626 26.99 18.08 31.05
C GLN A 626 27.55 17.08 30.04
N ILE A 627 28.09 17.54 28.91
CA ILE A 627 28.72 16.66 27.90
C ILE A 627 29.89 15.90 28.51
N ALA A 628 30.76 16.57 29.26
CA ALA A 628 31.91 15.93 29.90
C ALA A 628 31.49 14.86 30.93
N ASP A 629 30.39 15.08 31.65
CA ASP A 629 29.82 14.10 32.59
C ASP A 629 29.21 12.89 31.86
N ILE A 630 28.43 13.14 30.80
CA ILE A 630 27.83 12.08 29.97
C ILE A 630 28.90 11.19 29.37
N LEU A 631 30.00 11.75 28.84
CA LEU A 631 31.09 10.97 28.27
C LEU A 631 31.78 10.06 29.30
N LYS A 632 31.97 10.54 30.53
CA LYS A 632 32.51 9.70 31.62
C LYS A 632 31.56 8.57 32.01
N ARG A 633 30.25 8.85 32.06
CA ARG A 633 29.21 7.86 32.34
C ARG A 633 29.01 6.87 31.17
N LEU A 634 29.32 7.27 29.95
CA LEU A 634 29.31 6.38 28.79
C LEU A 634 30.49 5.42 28.84
N GLU A 635 31.69 5.92 29.16
CA GLU A 635 32.92 5.13 29.25
C GLU A 635 32.88 4.10 30.40
N ASN A 636 32.23 4.42 31.52
CA ASN A 636 32.07 3.49 32.64
C ASN A 636 30.89 2.51 32.49
N GLY A 637 30.04 2.71 31.47
CA GLY A 637 28.87 1.87 31.18
C GLY A 637 27.62 2.17 31.99
N SER A 638 27.50 3.36 32.60
CA SER A 638 26.28 3.80 33.31
C SER A 638 25.22 4.40 32.38
N VAL A 639 25.51 4.54 31.09
CA VAL A 639 24.56 4.99 30.06
C VAL A 639 24.34 3.82 29.11
N ASP A 640 23.08 3.38 29.00
CA ASP A 640 22.70 2.24 28.18
C ASP A 640 22.46 2.67 26.73
N ILE A 641 21.74 3.78 26.53
CA ILE A 641 21.41 4.31 25.21
C ILE A 641 21.92 5.75 25.10
N ILE A 642 22.74 6.01 24.08
CA ILE A 642 23.21 7.37 23.75
C ILE A 642 22.68 7.80 22.39
N ILE A 643 22.04 8.97 22.35
CA ILE A 643 21.45 9.54 21.14
C ILE A 643 22.24 10.80 20.77
N GLY A 644 22.67 10.94 19.53
CA GLY A 644 23.49 12.11 19.18
C GLY A 644 23.73 12.32 17.70
N THR A 645 24.25 13.50 17.39
CA THR A 645 24.62 13.85 16.02
C THR A 645 26.00 13.29 15.66
N HIS A 646 26.60 13.79 14.57
CA HIS A 646 28.01 13.52 14.21
C HIS A 646 29.00 13.69 15.38
N ARG A 647 28.62 14.39 16.46
CA ARG A 647 29.40 14.47 17.70
C ARG A 647 29.74 13.09 18.28
N LEU A 648 28.87 12.08 18.13
CA LEU A 648 29.11 10.69 18.54
C LEU A 648 30.30 10.04 17.82
N LEU A 649 30.65 10.50 16.62
CA LEU A 649 31.76 9.97 15.81
C LEU A 649 33.11 10.65 16.11
N SER A 650 33.17 11.45 17.17
CA SER A 650 34.39 12.13 17.61
C SER A 650 35.28 11.15 18.39
N ASN A 651 36.60 11.31 18.30
CA ASN A 651 37.55 10.33 18.85
C ASN A 651 37.57 10.27 20.39
N ASP A 652 36.98 11.26 21.06
CA ASP A 652 36.84 11.34 22.51
C ASP A 652 35.62 10.55 23.05
N VAL A 653 34.75 10.04 22.18
CA VAL A 653 33.63 9.19 22.56
C VAL A 653 34.10 7.75 22.65
N LYS A 654 34.08 7.19 23.87
CA LYS A 654 34.45 5.80 24.14
C LYS A 654 33.29 5.05 24.77
N PHE A 655 33.00 3.88 24.22
CA PHE A 655 32.01 2.95 24.74
C PHE A 655 32.71 1.87 25.55
N LYS A 656 32.03 1.37 26.60
CA LYS A 656 32.48 0.21 27.35
C LYS A 656 32.23 -1.07 26.55
N ASP A 657 31.02 -1.23 26.01
CA ASP A 657 30.60 -2.41 25.25
C ASP A 657 29.43 -2.06 24.32
N LEU A 658 29.74 -1.56 23.12
CA LEU A 658 28.75 -1.20 22.10
C LEU A 658 28.28 -2.45 21.35
N GLY A 659 26.99 -2.77 21.45
CA GLY A 659 26.40 -3.93 20.76
C GLY A 659 25.52 -3.59 19.57
N LEU A 660 24.91 -2.39 19.54
CA LEU A 660 24.00 -2.00 18.46
C LEU A 660 24.20 -0.53 18.05
N LEU A 661 24.26 -0.30 16.74
CA LEU A 661 24.33 1.02 16.11
C LEU A 661 23.07 1.26 15.26
N ILE A 662 22.29 2.27 15.62
CA ILE A 662 21.10 2.70 14.88
C ILE A 662 21.44 4.00 14.16
N ILE A 663 21.17 4.07 12.85
CA ILE A 663 21.47 5.23 12.00
C ILE A 663 20.18 5.67 11.32
N ASP A 664 19.73 6.87 11.65
CA ASP A 664 18.54 7.47 11.02
C ASP A 664 18.95 8.44 9.91
N GLU A 665 18.26 8.38 8.76
CA GLU A 665 18.50 9.21 7.58
C GLU A 665 19.98 9.23 7.11
N GLU A 666 20.56 8.04 6.92
CA GLU A 666 21.98 7.81 6.54
C GLU A 666 22.46 8.70 5.36
N HIS A 667 21.55 9.02 4.43
CA HIS A 667 21.87 9.80 3.23
C HIS A 667 22.38 11.23 3.54
N ARG A 668 21.98 11.81 4.68
CA ARG A 668 22.35 13.18 5.08
C ARG A 668 23.75 13.31 5.68
N PHE A 669 24.45 12.20 5.92
CA PHE A 669 25.82 12.25 6.48
C PHE A 669 26.86 12.52 5.39
N GLY A 670 27.83 13.39 5.71
CA GLY A 670 28.96 13.72 4.83
C GLY A 670 29.96 12.56 4.68
N VAL A 671 30.87 12.69 3.70
CA VAL A 671 31.83 11.64 3.31
C VAL A 671 32.72 11.19 4.48
N ALA A 672 33.29 12.13 5.24
CA ALA A 672 34.15 11.82 6.39
C ALA A 672 33.42 11.06 7.52
N ALA A 673 32.13 11.35 7.73
CA ALA A 673 31.32 10.61 8.70
C ALA A 673 31.02 9.19 8.20
N LYS A 674 30.76 9.02 6.90
CA LYS A 674 30.52 7.72 6.25
C LYS A 674 31.75 6.82 6.32
N GLU A 675 32.96 7.35 6.19
CA GLU A 675 34.20 6.57 6.34
C GLU A 675 34.40 6.05 7.78
N LYS A 676 34.17 6.89 8.80
CA LYS A 676 34.22 6.43 10.20
C LYS A 676 33.14 5.39 10.50
N LEU A 677 31.94 5.58 9.97
CA LEU A 677 30.84 4.61 10.08
C LEU A 677 31.20 3.27 9.44
N ARG A 678 31.86 3.25 8.28
CA ARG A 678 32.31 2.01 7.63
C ARG A 678 33.21 1.17 8.54
N ASN A 679 34.09 1.80 9.32
CA ASN A 679 34.96 1.09 10.25
C ASN A 679 34.22 0.56 11.49
N LEU A 680 33.29 1.35 12.05
CA LEU A 680 32.48 0.95 13.20
C LEU A 680 31.51 -0.20 12.86
N ARG A 681 30.96 -0.20 11.64
CA ARG A 681 30.00 -1.21 11.15
C ARG A 681 30.58 -2.62 11.04
N VAL A 682 31.90 -2.78 10.99
CA VAL A 682 32.51 -4.10 10.72
C VAL A 682 32.23 -5.09 11.85
N ASN A 683 32.18 -4.62 13.10
CA ASN A 683 32.15 -5.49 14.28
C ASN A 683 30.84 -5.36 15.10
N VAL A 684 29.92 -4.47 14.70
CA VAL A 684 28.73 -4.11 15.49
C VAL A 684 27.48 -4.24 14.64
N ASP A 685 26.43 -4.77 15.23
CA ASP A 685 25.11 -4.86 14.61
C ASP A 685 24.61 -3.46 14.26
N THR A 686 24.16 -3.29 13.03
CA THR A 686 23.80 -1.98 12.48
C THR A 686 22.41 -2.00 11.86
N ILE A 687 21.56 -1.08 12.29
CA ILE A 687 20.27 -0.77 11.67
C ILE A 687 20.38 0.59 11.02
N SER A 688 20.05 0.67 9.72
CA SER A 688 19.90 1.95 9.02
C SER A 688 18.43 2.17 8.68
N MET A 689 17.92 3.39 8.88
CA MET A 689 16.53 3.76 8.60
C MET A 689 16.47 4.87 7.55
N THR A 690 15.53 4.77 6.60
CA THR A 690 15.29 5.83 5.60
C THR A 690 13.82 5.91 5.20
N ALA A 691 13.35 7.13 4.91
CA ALA A 691 12.01 7.38 4.37
C ALA A 691 11.87 6.98 2.90
N THR A 692 12.92 7.24 2.11
CA THR A 692 12.98 6.93 0.69
C THR A 692 14.22 6.06 0.45
N PRO A 693 14.09 4.84 -0.10
CA PRO A 693 15.26 4.07 -0.46
C PRO A 693 16.00 4.81 -1.56
N ILE A 694 17.28 5.10 -1.34
CA ILE A 694 18.12 5.71 -2.37
C ILE A 694 18.20 4.71 -3.53
N PRO A 695 17.95 5.10 -4.79
CA PRO A 695 18.09 4.27 -5.99
C PRO A 695 19.26 3.26 -5.96
N ARG A 696 20.44 3.76 -5.58
CA ARG A 696 21.68 3.00 -5.42
C ARG A 696 21.56 1.92 -4.34
N THR A 697 21.06 2.27 -3.15
CA THR A 697 20.90 1.37 -2.01
C THR A 697 19.82 0.32 -2.25
N LEU A 698 18.74 0.69 -2.94
CA LEU A 698 17.69 -0.25 -3.35
C LEU A 698 18.25 -1.33 -4.27
N ASN A 699 19.03 -0.94 -5.28
CA ASN A 699 19.63 -1.88 -6.21
C ASN A 699 20.59 -2.84 -5.48
N PHE A 700 21.39 -2.38 -4.52
CA PHE A 700 22.30 -3.24 -3.74
C PHE A 700 21.59 -4.23 -2.82
N SER A 701 20.46 -3.84 -2.24
CA SER A 701 19.64 -4.74 -1.42
C SER A 701 18.94 -5.80 -2.27
N LEU A 702 18.44 -5.43 -3.45
CA LEU A 702 17.85 -6.36 -4.41
C LEU A 702 18.83 -7.43 -4.92
N LEU A 703 20.14 -7.14 -4.89
CA LEU A 703 21.22 -8.06 -5.29
C LEU A 703 21.65 -9.04 -4.18
N GLY A 704 20.96 -9.02 -3.03
CA GLY A 704 21.24 -9.89 -1.88
C GLY A 704 22.58 -9.60 -1.21
N VAL A 705 23.11 -8.38 -1.37
CA VAL A 705 24.36 -7.93 -0.76
C VAL A 705 24.09 -7.27 0.60
N ARG A 706 22.93 -6.63 0.79
CA ARG A 706 22.50 -5.99 2.03
C ARG A 706 21.06 -6.34 2.36
N ASP A 707 20.82 -6.88 3.56
CA ASP A 707 19.49 -7.25 4.01
C ASP A 707 18.59 -6.02 4.18
N MET A 708 17.35 -6.12 3.69
CA MET A 708 16.40 -5.00 3.67
C MET A 708 15.02 -5.47 4.07
N SER A 709 14.39 -4.70 4.97
CA SER A 709 12.98 -4.86 5.32
C SER A 709 12.22 -3.63 4.84
N ILE A 710 11.19 -3.86 4.01
CA ILE A 710 10.36 -2.81 3.42
C ILE A 710 9.04 -2.76 4.20
N MET A 711 8.66 -1.55 4.60
CA MET A 711 7.42 -1.24 5.29
C MET A 711 6.57 -0.37 4.38
N GLU A 712 5.59 -0.97 3.71
CA GLU A 712 4.71 -0.30 2.74
C GLU A 712 3.32 -0.02 3.31
N THR A 713 2.91 -0.81 4.29
CA THR A 713 1.58 -0.71 4.89
C THR A 713 1.56 0.45 5.87
N PRO A 714 0.76 1.51 5.62
CA PRO A 714 0.64 2.61 6.56
C PRO A 714 0.00 2.17 7.88
N PRO A 715 0.35 2.81 9.00
CA PRO A 715 -0.41 2.70 10.23
C PRO A 715 -1.85 3.21 10.00
N ARG A 716 -2.84 2.52 10.58
CA ARG A 716 -4.27 2.74 10.33
C ARG A 716 -4.78 4.17 10.65
N ASN A 717 -4.06 4.93 11.49
CA ASN A 717 -4.42 6.30 11.89
C ASN A 717 -3.91 7.39 10.94
N ARG A 718 -3.27 7.04 9.82
CA ARG A 718 -2.71 8.01 8.89
C ARG A 718 -3.58 8.14 7.64
N LEU A 719 -4.06 9.36 7.39
CA LEU A 719 -4.78 9.68 6.17
C LEU A 719 -3.80 10.02 5.03
N PRO A 720 -4.12 9.67 3.77
CA PRO A 720 -3.33 10.09 2.62
C PRO A 720 -3.30 11.61 2.53
N ILE A 721 -2.15 12.17 2.12
CA ILE A 721 -1.99 13.61 2.01
C ILE A 721 -2.56 14.04 0.67
N TYR A 722 -3.64 14.82 0.70
CA TYR A 722 -4.24 15.37 -0.50
C TYR A 722 -3.23 16.31 -1.16
N THR A 723 -2.79 15.96 -2.36
CA THR A 723 -1.76 16.70 -3.09
C THR A 723 -2.37 17.25 -4.36
N GLU A 724 -2.20 18.54 -4.60
CA GLU A 724 -2.80 19.24 -5.73
C GLU A 724 -1.79 20.20 -6.36
N ILE A 725 -1.73 20.20 -7.69
CA ILE A 725 -0.94 21.17 -8.45
C ILE A 725 -1.81 22.41 -8.69
N ILE A 726 -1.36 23.57 -8.16
CA ILE A 726 -2.11 24.84 -8.27
C ILE A 726 -1.26 25.95 -8.87
N PHE A 727 -1.92 26.97 -9.42
CA PHE A 727 -1.30 28.25 -9.70
C PHE A 727 -1.30 29.14 -8.45
N TRP A 728 -0.52 30.23 -8.47
CA TRP A 728 -0.60 31.22 -7.42
C TRP A 728 -1.95 31.96 -7.48
N GLU A 729 -2.88 31.58 -6.61
CA GLU A 729 -4.17 32.22 -6.47
C GLU A 729 -4.39 32.69 -5.02
N GLU A 730 -4.60 34.00 -4.84
CA GLU A 730 -4.68 34.62 -3.50
C GLU A 730 -5.84 34.02 -2.67
N ASP A 731 -6.97 33.69 -3.29
CA ASP A 731 -8.15 33.17 -2.60
C ASP A 731 -7.98 31.72 -2.14
N ILE A 732 -7.34 30.86 -2.95
CA ILE A 732 -7.05 29.46 -2.57
C ILE A 732 -6.09 29.45 -1.36
N ILE A 733 -5.00 30.21 -1.44
CA ILE A 733 -4.00 30.31 -0.36
C ILE A 733 -4.66 30.85 0.93
N ARG A 734 -5.46 31.93 0.82
CA ARG A 734 -6.17 32.51 1.98
C ARG A 734 -7.09 31.49 2.64
N LYS A 735 -7.93 30.80 1.88
CA LYS A 735 -8.88 29.79 2.40
C LYS A 735 -8.14 28.64 3.07
N ALA A 736 -7.11 28.10 2.43
CA ALA A 736 -6.36 26.97 2.96
C ALA A 736 -5.60 27.31 4.25
N ILE A 737 -4.99 28.51 4.36
CA ILE A 737 -4.36 28.97 5.61
C ILE A 737 -5.41 29.23 6.69
N THR A 738 -6.51 29.91 6.36
CA THR A 738 -7.60 30.20 7.32
C THR A 738 -8.21 28.91 7.87
N ARG A 739 -8.41 27.91 7.01
CA ARG A 739 -8.88 26.57 7.37
C ARG A 739 -7.95 25.88 8.35
N GLU A 740 -6.63 25.98 8.14
CA GLU A 740 -5.65 25.37 9.05
C GLU A 740 -5.67 26.04 10.43
N ILE A 741 -5.75 27.36 10.47
CA ILE A 741 -5.76 28.13 11.73
C ILE A 741 -7.07 27.88 12.51
N ALA A 742 -8.21 27.75 11.82
CA ALA A 742 -9.51 27.48 12.44
C ALA A 742 -9.54 26.16 13.23
N ARG A 743 -8.64 25.21 12.93
CA ARG A 743 -8.49 23.92 13.63
C ARG A 743 -7.30 23.87 14.60
N ASP A 744 -6.79 25.02 15.05
CA ASP A 744 -5.55 25.15 15.85
C ASP A 744 -4.31 24.50 15.21
N GLY A 745 -4.30 24.46 13.87
CA GLY A 745 -3.21 23.91 13.08
C GLY A 745 -2.17 24.96 12.66
N GLN A 746 -1.07 24.46 12.11
CA GLN A 746 0.04 25.26 11.61
C GLN A 746 0.33 24.96 10.13
N VAL A 747 0.93 25.92 9.44
CA VAL A 747 1.22 25.84 8.00
C VAL A 747 2.72 25.91 7.73
N PHE A 748 3.22 25.03 6.86
CA PHE A 748 4.53 25.21 6.23
C PHE A 748 4.39 25.96 4.92
N PHE A 749 5.21 26.98 4.72
CA PHE A 749 5.33 27.66 3.44
C PHE A 749 6.78 27.55 2.97
N VAL A 750 7.03 26.68 1.99
CA VAL A 750 8.38 26.35 1.52
C VAL A 750 8.69 27.10 0.24
N VAL A 751 9.85 27.75 0.20
CA VAL A 751 10.39 28.38 -1.01
C VAL A 751 11.66 27.67 -1.50
N ASP A 752 11.91 27.72 -2.80
CA ASP A 752 13.08 27.11 -3.44
C ASP A 752 14.39 27.85 -3.14
N LYS A 753 14.34 29.17 -2.93
CA LYS A 753 15.51 30.03 -2.71
C LYS A 753 15.29 31.03 -1.58
N ILE A 754 16.38 31.38 -0.88
CA ILE A 754 16.36 32.37 0.21
C ILE A 754 15.89 33.74 -0.29
N SER A 755 16.28 34.14 -1.51
CA SER A 755 15.85 35.40 -2.13
C SER A 755 14.33 35.51 -2.33
N HIS A 756 13.61 34.38 -2.33
CA HIS A 756 12.16 34.38 -2.48
C HIS A 756 11.40 34.48 -1.15
N ILE A 757 12.09 34.37 -0.01
CA ILE A 757 11.48 34.50 1.32
C ILE A 757 10.85 35.88 1.48
N ASP A 758 11.60 36.95 1.21
CA ASP A 758 11.10 38.32 1.41
C ASP A 758 9.89 38.62 0.51
N LEU A 759 9.93 38.15 -0.75
CA LEU A 759 8.83 38.27 -1.71
C LEU A 759 7.59 37.50 -1.23
N ALA A 760 7.78 36.25 -0.79
CA ALA A 760 6.69 35.42 -0.29
C ALA A 760 6.08 36.00 1.00
N LEU A 761 6.91 36.52 1.90
CA LEU A 761 6.48 37.17 3.13
C LEU A 761 5.60 38.39 2.84
N GLN A 762 6.04 39.27 1.94
CA GLN A 762 5.27 40.44 1.52
C GLN A 762 3.91 40.04 0.92
N ARG A 763 3.90 39.02 0.06
CA ARG A 763 2.66 38.51 -0.55
C ARG A 763 1.72 37.90 0.49
N LEU A 764 2.21 37.10 1.43
CA LEU A 764 1.41 36.51 2.49
C LEU A 764 0.80 37.57 3.42
N LEU A 765 1.59 38.56 3.84
CA LEU A 765 1.11 39.66 4.68
C LEU A 765 0.09 40.56 3.95
N LYS A 766 0.22 40.70 2.63
CA LYS A 766 -0.79 41.40 1.81
C LYS A 766 -2.12 40.65 1.80
N ILE A 767 -2.09 39.32 1.71
CA ILE A 767 -3.30 38.47 1.68
C ILE A 767 -3.94 38.36 3.08
N MET A 768 -3.12 38.27 4.13
CA MET A 768 -3.52 38.09 5.54
C MET A 768 -2.62 38.90 6.50
N PRO A 769 -3.00 40.14 6.87
CA PRO A 769 -2.15 41.03 7.69
C PRO A 769 -1.92 40.57 9.13
N ASN A 770 -2.86 39.82 9.72
CA ASN A 770 -2.85 39.40 11.13
C ASN A 770 -2.12 38.06 11.37
N LEU A 771 -1.45 37.52 10.35
CA LEU A 771 -0.83 36.21 10.38
C LEU A 771 0.49 36.24 11.18
N LYS A 772 0.65 35.36 12.19
CA LYS A 772 1.93 35.21 12.90
C LYS A 772 2.86 34.32 12.09
N ILE A 773 3.78 34.93 11.34
CA ILE A 773 4.73 34.24 10.47
C ILE A 773 6.12 34.22 11.12
N ALA A 774 6.74 33.04 11.19
CA ALA A 774 8.15 32.87 11.50
C ALA A 774 8.94 32.61 10.22
N VAL A 775 10.18 33.11 10.15
CA VAL A 775 11.08 32.90 9.02
C VAL A 775 12.26 32.03 9.45
N ALA A 776 12.53 30.95 8.71
CA ALA A 776 13.63 30.03 9.01
C ALA A 776 14.41 29.64 7.73
N HIS A 777 15.70 29.97 7.66
CA HIS A 777 16.55 29.64 6.51
C HIS A 777 18.00 29.25 6.91
N GLY A 778 18.75 28.65 5.98
CA GLY A 778 19.95 27.86 6.30
C GLY A 778 21.20 28.69 6.53
N GLN A 779 21.13 29.98 6.21
CA GLN A 779 22.19 30.96 6.46
C GLN A 779 22.05 31.61 7.86
N MET A 780 20.96 31.34 8.58
CA MET A 780 20.78 31.82 9.94
C MET A 780 21.80 31.16 10.87
N LYS A 781 22.13 31.83 11.98
CA LYS A 781 22.94 31.20 13.02
C LYS A 781 22.16 30.01 13.59
N ASN A 782 22.84 28.89 13.80
CA ASN A 782 22.19 27.65 14.29
C ASN A 782 21.37 27.88 15.58
N SER A 783 21.85 28.72 16.49
CA SER A 783 21.14 29.07 17.73
C SER A 783 19.83 29.83 17.50
N GLU A 784 19.77 30.68 16.48
CA GLU A 784 18.56 31.43 16.12
C GLU A 784 17.54 30.51 15.44
N LEU A 785 18.01 29.67 14.50
CA LEU A 785 17.19 28.69 13.81
C LEU A 785 16.55 27.71 14.81
N GLU A 786 17.33 27.16 15.73
CA GLU A 786 16.84 26.23 16.76
C GLU A 786 15.77 26.88 17.66
N LYS A 787 15.95 28.15 18.04
CA LYS A 787 14.96 28.90 18.83
C LYS A 787 13.66 29.10 18.07
N ILE A 788 13.73 29.52 16.80
CA ILE A 788 12.55 29.72 15.96
C ILE A 788 11.79 28.41 15.75
N MET A 789 12.51 27.32 15.50
CA MET A 789 11.90 26.00 15.34
C MET A 789 11.23 25.55 16.64
N SER A 790 11.86 25.76 17.79
CA SER A 790 11.25 25.44 19.09
C SER A 790 9.99 26.28 19.34
N ASP A 791 10.04 27.59 19.08
CA ASP A 791 8.89 28.48 19.21
C ASP A 791 7.73 28.08 18.27
N PHE A 792 8.06 27.61 17.06
CA PHE A 792 7.08 27.09 16.12
C PHE A 792 6.45 25.79 16.65
N ILE A 793 7.23 24.84 17.15
CA ILE A 793 6.71 23.59 17.75
C ILE A 793 5.75 23.87 18.93
N PHE A 794 6.04 24.89 19.74
CA PHE A 794 5.17 25.31 20.85
C PHE A 794 3.94 26.14 20.42
N GLY A 795 3.68 26.30 19.12
CA GLY A 795 2.49 26.98 18.61
C GLY A 795 2.52 28.50 18.70
N LYS A 796 3.69 29.14 18.88
CA LYS A 796 3.77 30.62 18.96
C LYS A 796 3.51 31.32 17.62
N TYR A 797 3.70 30.61 16.51
CA TYR A 797 3.50 31.11 15.15
C TYR A 797 2.56 30.19 14.39
N ASN A 798 1.73 30.76 13.51
CA ASN A 798 0.78 30.02 12.68
C ASN A 798 1.44 29.47 11.41
N VAL A 799 2.38 30.22 10.83
CA VAL A 799 3.05 29.85 9.57
C VAL A 799 4.55 29.89 9.73
N LEU A 800 5.22 28.83 9.29
CA LEU A 800 6.67 28.81 9.13
C LEU A 800 7.03 28.99 7.66
N LEU A 801 7.52 30.18 7.32
CA LEU A 801 8.08 30.50 6.01
C LEU A 801 9.55 30.06 5.98
N THR A 802 9.86 29.08 5.14
CA THR A 802 11.16 28.39 5.20
C THR A 802 11.65 27.91 3.84
N THR A 803 12.90 27.46 3.78
CA THR A 803 13.47 26.77 2.61
C THR A 803 13.43 25.25 2.82
N LYS A 804 14.23 24.49 2.06
CA LYS A 804 14.40 23.02 2.18
C LYS A 804 14.89 22.51 3.54
N ILE A 805 14.95 23.32 4.59
CA ILE A 805 15.49 22.91 5.90
C ILE A 805 14.54 21.98 6.63
N ILE A 806 13.23 22.14 6.45
CA ILE A 806 12.24 21.24 7.05
C ILE A 806 12.32 19.80 6.51
N GLU A 807 13.06 19.59 5.41
CA GLU A 807 13.42 18.29 4.89
C GLU A 807 14.21 17.46 5.93
N SER A 808 14.89 18.08 6.90
CA SER A 808 15.81 17.40 7.85
C SER A 808 15.17 16.76 9.10
N GLY A 809 13.99 16.16 8.96
CA GLY A 809 13.44 15.27 9.99
C GLY A 809 12.50 15.88 11.03
N LEU A 810 12.10 17.14 10.87
CA LEU A 810 11.29 17.81 11.89
C LEU A 810 9.86 17.24 11.94
N ASP A 811 9.48 16.66 13.08
CA ASP A 811 8.10 16.27 13.37
C ASP A 811 7.34 17.41 14.05
N ILE A 812 6.30 17.92 13.38
CA ILE A 812 5.44 18.97 13.90
C ILE A 812 4.00 18.48 13.76
N PRO A 813 3.44 17.83 14.79
CA PRO A 813 2.13 17.18 14.72
C PRO A 813 0.98 18.14 14.35
N LYS A 814 1.09 19.41 14.74
CA LYS A 814 0.09 20.45 14.43
C LYS A 814 0.19 20.98 12.99
N ALA A 815 1.28 20.68 12.27
CA ALA A 815 1.45 21.16 10.90
C ALA A 815 0.81 20.19 9.90
N ASN A 816 -0.38 20.54 9.40
CA ASN A 816 -1.14 19.68 8.49
C ASN A 816 -1.36 20.26 7.09
N THR A 817 -0.92 21.49 6.82
CA THR A 817 -0.93 22.08 5.48
C THR A 817 0.47 22.54 5.08
N ILE A 818 0.90 22.19 3.87
CA ILE A 818 2.16 22.64 3.27
C ILE A 818 1.90 23.28 1.90
N PHE A 819 2.51 24.43 1.67
CA PHE A 819 2.63 25.07 0.37
C PHE A 819 4.08 24.98 -0.11
N ILE A 820 4.28 24.54 -1.34
CA ILE A 820 5.60 24.50 -1.97
C ILE A 820 5.60 25.48 -3.14
N TYR A 821 6.22 26.65 -2.91
CA TYR A 821 6.34 27.69 -3.92
C TYR A 821 7.43 27.35 -4.93
N ASN A 822 7.12 27.48 -6.23
CA ASN A 822 7.96 27.04 -7.33
C ASN A 822 8.30 25.54 -7.25
N ALA A 823 7.29 24.69 -7.10
CA ALA A 823 7.45 23.24 -6.95
C ALA A 823 8.25 22.59 -8.11
N GLN A 824 8.26 23.20 -9.30
CA GLN A 824 9.05 22.76 -10.47
C GLN A 824 10.57 22.75 -10.22
N ASN A 825 11.07 23.49 -9.23
CA ASN A 825 12.50 23.58 -8.92
C ASN A 825 12.99 22.52 -7.91
N PHE A 826 12.10 21.65 -7.41
CA PHE A 826 12.43 20.63 -6.42
C PHE A 826 12.49 19.24 -7.04
N GLY A 827 13.43 18.39 -6.61
CA GLY A 827 13.49 16.98 -7.02
C GLY A 827 12.31 16.16 -6.47
N LEU A 828 12.04 14.98 -7.05
CA LEU A 828 10.87 14.17 -6.67
C LEU A 828 10.99 13.67 -5.23
N ALA A 829 12.16 13.12 -4.89
CA ALA A 829 12.49 12.74 -3.52
C ALA A 829 12.40 13.92 -2.54
N GLU A 830 12.80 15.13 -2.94
CA GLU A 830 12.71 16.32 -2.08
C GLU A 830 11.25 16.68 -1.83
N LEU A 831 10.44 16.76 -2.91
CA LEU A 831 9.00 17.04 -2.81
C LEU A 831 8.27 15.99 -1.97
N TYR A 832 8.61 14.71 -2.14
CA TYR A 832 8.04 13.63 -1.36
C TYR A 832 8.39 13.74 0.13
N GLN A 833 9.65 14.04 0.45
CA GLN A 833 10.08 14.25 1.82
C GLN A 833 9.41 15.46 2.45
N LEU A 834 9.28 16.57 1.70
CA LEU A 834 8.56 17.78 2.15
C LEU A 834 7.07 17.49 2.36
N ARG A 835 6.41 16.82 1.42
CA ARG A 835 5.02 16.36 1.52
C ARG A 835 4.84 15.52 2.79
N GLY A 836 5.71 14.54 3.01
CA GLY A 836 5.69 13.67 4.19
C GLY A 836 5.96 14.36 5.53
N ARG A 837 6.25 15.68 5.55
CA ARG A 837 6.35 16.45 6.79
C ARG A 837 5.00 16.81 7.40
N VAL A 838 3.92 16.83 6.62
CA VAL A 838 2.55 17.05 7.10
C VAL A 838 1.76 15.73 7.14
N GLY A 839 0.61 15.72 7.84
CA GLY A 839 -0.26 14.54 7.88
C GLY A 839 0.28 13.40 8.75
N ARG A 840 0.63 13.74 9.98
CA ARG A 840 1.12 12.79 11.01
C ARG A 840 0.08 12.44 12.07
N THR A 841 -1.08 13.08 12.01
CA THR A 841 -2.24 12.85 12.89
C THR A 841 -3.37 12.22 12.08
N ASN A 842 -4.47 11.87 12.75
CA ASN A 842 -5.73 11.42 12.14
C ASN A 842 -6.49 12.54 11.40
N ILE A 843 -5.86 13.69 11.18
CA ILE A 843 -6.43 14.87 10.55
C ILE A 843 -5.97 14.92 9.08
N GLN A 844 -6.91 15.15 8.16
CA GLN A 844 -6.60 15.31 6.74
C GLN A 844 -5.57 16.43 6.52
N ALA A 845 -4.48 16.07 5.86
CA ALA A 845 -3.42 16.98 5.48
C ALA A 845 -3.45 17.34 4.00
N PHE A 846 -2.90 18.51 3.68
CA PHE A 846 -2.94 19.11 2.35
C PHE A 846 -1.56 19.56 1.90
N CYS A 847 -1.21 19.25 0.66
CA CYS A 847 0.04 19.62 0.02
C CYS A 847 -0.26 20.34 -1.31
N TYR A 848 -0.02 21.65 -1.33
CA TYR A 848 -0.25 22.49 -2.50
C TYR A 848 1.07 22.76 -3.22
N LEU A 849 1.19 22.26 -4.45
CA LEU A 849 2.35 22.45 -5.30
C LEU A 849 2.12 23.66 -6.20
N ILE A 850 2.70 24.81 -5.83
CA ILE A 850 2.49 26.06 -6.56
C ILE A 850 3.47 26.14 -7.74
N ILE A 851 2.93 26.21 -8.95
CA ILE A 851 3.70 26.27 -10.20
C ILE A 851 3.43 27.55 -11.01
N PRO A 852 4.36 27.96 -11.88
CA PRO A 852 4.10 28.95 -12.92
C PRO A 852 3.19 28.37 -14.03
N PRO A 853 2.68 29.21 -14.95
CA PRO A 853 1.85 28.76 -16.07
C PRO A 853 2.47 27.60 -16.86
N LEU A 854 1.64 26.64 -17.31
CA LEU A 854 2.08 25.38 -17.92
C LEU A 854 3.02 25.56 -19.13
N ASP A 855 2.81 26.60 -19.92
CA ASP A 855 3.62 26.89 -21.13
C ASP A 855 5.10 27.15 -20.82
N SER A 856 5.42 27.53 -19.58
CA SER A 856 6.77 27.82 -19.13
C SER A 856 7.50 26.62 -18.51
N LEU A 857 6.80 25.50 -18.31
CA LEU A 857 7.31 24.35 -17.57
C LEU A 857 8.05 23.34 -18.47
N PRO A 858 9.24 22.88 -18.06
CA PRO A 858 9.88 21.72 -18.69
C PRO A 858 9.01 20.46 -18.53
N ARG A 859 8.91 19.64 -19.60
CA ARG A 859 8.12 18.39 -19.59
C ARG A 859 8.47 17.45 -18.42
N LYS A 860 9.76 17.30 -18.08
CA LYS A 860 10.25 16.58 -16.89
C LYS A 860 9.67 17.09 -15.57
N ALA A 861 9.58 18.40 -15.40
CA ALA A 861 9.06 18.98 -14.17
C ALA A 861 7.57 18.66 -14.03
N LEU A 862 6.82 18.73 -15.13
CA LEU A 862 5.41 18.36 -15.18
C LEU A 862 5.20 16.87 -14.88
N GLN A 863 5.91 15.97 -15.57
CA GLN A 863 5.82 14.52 -15.32
C GLN A 863 6.13 14.15 -13.87
N ARG A 864 7.12 14.83 -13.27
CA ARG A 864 7.50 14.61 -11.88
C ARG A 864 6.43 15.09 -10.90
N LEU A 865 5.84 16.25 -11.15
CA LEU A 865 4.76 16.79 -10.32
C LEU A 865 3.49 15.93 -10.45
N GLN A 866 3.15 15.50 -11.67
CA GLN A 866 2.05 14.56 -11.95
C GLN A 866 2.28 13.22 -11.25
N ALA A 867 3.49 12.66 -11.27
CA ALA A 867 3.79 11.45 -10.52
C ALA A 867 3.53 11.65 -9.01
N LEU A 868 3.86 12.80 -8.43
CA LEU A 868 3.61 13.06 -7.00
C LEU A 868 2.11 13.22 -6.68
N GLU A 869 1.32 13.73 -7.63
CA GLU A 869 -0.13 13.88 -7.56
C GLU A 869 -0.86 12.55 -7.77
N GLU A 870 -0.38 11.68 -8.67
CA GLU A 870 -0.94 10.34 -8.92
C GLU A 870 -0.63 9.37 -7.76
N TYR A 871 0.58 9.41 -7.20
CA TYR A 871 0.97 8.58 -6.05
C TYR A 871 0.70 9.29 -4.71
N THR A 872 -0.55 9.68 -4.47
CA THR A 872 -1.01 10.28 -3.19
C THR A 872 -1.19 9.26 -2.06
N GLU A 873 -1.29 7.97 -2.39
CA GLU A 873 -1.46 6.91 -1.40
C GLU A 873 -0.20 6.71 -0.55
N LEU A 874 -0.42 6.41 0.73
CA LEU A 874 0.63 6.07 1.67
C LEU A 874 1.23 4.70 1.31
N GLY A 875 2.56 4.58 1.33
CA GLY A 875 3.26 3.35 0.92
C GLY A 875 3.77 3.39 -0.52
N SER A 876 3.52 4.48 -1.25
CA SER A 876 4.01 4.69 -2.62
C SER A 876 5.48 5.08 -2.71
N GLY A 877 6.19 5.24 -1.58
CA GLY A 877 7.58 5.72 -1.55
C GLY A 877 8.57 4.88 -2.36
N LEU A 878 8.35 3.56 -2.46
CA LEU A 878 9.16 2.67 -3.30
C LEU A 878 8.88 2.89 -4.80
N LYS A 879 7.59 2.91 -5.19
CA LYS A 879 7.15 3.18 -6.57
C LYS A 879 7.66 4.55 -7.04
N LEU A 880 7.59 5.54 -6.16
CA LEU A 880 8.09 6.89 -6.43
C LEU A 880 9.62 6.94 -6.51
N ALA A 881 10.34 6.17 -5.69
CA ALA A 881 11.80 6.08 -5.78
C ALA A 881 12.26 5.40 -7.08
N MET A 882 11.53 4.36 -7.54
CA MET A 882 11.74 3.75 -8.85
C MET A 882 11.46 4.77 -9.97
N ARG A 883 10.37 5.53 -9.87
CA ARG A 883 10.04 6.57 -10.85
C ARG A 883 11.05 7.73 -10.85
N ASP A 884 11.57 8.15 -9.70
CA ASP A 884 12.62 9.17 -9.60
C ASP A 884 13.94 8.66 -10.23
N LEU A 885 14.25 7.38 -10.06
CA LEU A 885 15.38 6.71 -10.71
C LEU A 885 15.22 6.73 -12.24
N GLU A 886 14.03 6.39 -12.73
CA GLU A 886 13.70 6.45 -14.16
C GLU A 886 13.78 7.87 -14.73
N ILE A 887 13.25 8.86 -14.01
CA ILE A 887 13.17 10.27 -14.45
C ILE A 887 14.54 10.96 -14.43
N ARG A 888 15.38 10.68 -13.42
CA ARG A 888 16.72 11.29 -13.30
C ARG A 888 17.79 10.54 -14.09
N GLY A 889 17.59 9.26 -14.40
CA GLY A 889 18.66 8.36 -14.84
C GLY A 889 19.52 7.92 -13.64
N ALA A 890 19.97 6.67 -13.62
CA ALA A 890 20.52 6.06 -12.38
C ALA A 890 21.89 6.58 -11.93
N GLY A 891 22.53 7.50 -12.66
CA GLY A 891 23.85 8.02 -12.35
C GLY A 891 24.93 6.94 -12.19
N ASP A 892 26.13 7.33 -11.75
CA ASP A 892 27.17 6.35 -11.42
C ASP A 892 26.86 5.68 -10.06
N ILE A 893 26.54 4.38 -10.11
CA ILE A 893 26.20 3.55 -8.95
C ILE A 893 27.41 3.36 -8.02
N PHE A 894 28.65 3.67 -8.44
CA PHE A 894 29.85 3.37 -7.65
C PHE A 894 30.58 4.61 -7.13
N GLY A 895 30.37 5.79 -7.73
CA GLY A 895 30.73 7.08 -7.14
C GLY A 895 32.17 7.51 -7.37
N TYR A 896 32.82 7.04 -8.44
CA TYR A 896 34.19 7.42 -8.76
C TYR A 896 34.31 8.30 -10.02
N GLU A 897 33.45 8.20 -11.04
CA GLU A 897 33.53 9.07 -12.24
C GLU A 897 32.17 9.27 -12.96
N GLN A 898 32.06 10.30 -13.81
CA GLN A 898 30.82 10.81 -14.41
C GLN A 898 29.95 9.78 -15.19
N SER A 899 28.63 10.06 -15.19
CA SER A 899 27.42 9.32 -15.61
C SER A 899 27.32 8.76 -17.05
N GLY A 900 28.43 8.48 -17.75
CA GLY A 900 28.42 8.18 -19.18
C GLY A 900 27.79 6.84 -19.61
N PHE A 901 27.88 5.79 -18.80
CA PHE A 901 27.59 4.42 -19.27
C PHE A 901 26.10 4.12 -19.49
N ILE A 902 25.23 4.60 -18.62
CA ILE A 902 23.77 4.36 -18.74
C ILE A 902 23.24 5.03 -20.01
N ASN A 903 23.74 6.23 -20.31
CA ASN A 903 23.40 6.96 -21.53
C ASN A 903 23.93 6.27 -22.81
N GLU A 904 24.86 5.33 -22.70
CA GLU A 904 25.43 4.61 -23.84
C GLU A 904 24.79 3.25 -24.14
N ILE A 905 24.24 2.55 -23.14
CA ILE A 905 23.69 1.19 -23.29
C ILE A 905 22.25 1.02 -22.80
N GLY A 906 21.70 2.01 -22.09
CA GLY A 906 20.37 1.95 -21.47
C GLY A 906 20.39 1.34 -20.07
N PHE A 907 19.47 1.79 -19.21
CA PHE A 907 19.42 1.39 -17.79
C PHE A 907 19.17 -0.10 -17.55
N GLU A 908 18.19 -0.70 -18.23
CA GLU A 908 17.85 -2.13 -18.06
C GLU A 908 19.02 -3.04 -18.46
N MET A 909 19.68 -2.72 -19.58
CA MET A 909 20.85 -3.46 -20.06
C MET A 909 22.02 -3.32 -19.09
N TYR A 910 22.21 -2.13 -18.52
CA TYR A 910 23.22 -1.89 -17.49
C TYR A 910 23.00 -2.77 -16.24
N GLN A 911 21.76 -2.86 -15.74
CA GLN A 911 21.43 -3.75 -14.62
C GLN A 911 21.73 -5.22 -14.95
N LYS A 912 21.34 -5.69 -16.14
CA LYS A 912 21.61 -7.07 -16.57
C LYS A 912 23.10 -7.40 -16.60
N ILE A 913 23.94 -6.48 -17.10
CA ILE A 913 25.40 -6.67 -17.11
C ILE A 913 25.97 -6.70 -15.69
N LEU A 914 25.43 -5.86 -14.77
CA LEU A 914 25.84 -5.85 -13.37
C LEU A 914 25.52 -7.18 -12.68
N ASP A 915 24.32 -7.73 -12.90
CA ASP A 915 23.90 -9.03 -12.36
C ASP A 915 24.80 -10.16 -12.83
N GLU A 916 25.09 -10.19 -14.14
CA GLU A 916 26.01 -11.16 -14.74
C GLU A 916 27.41 -11.05 -14.12
N ALA A 917 27.94 -9.83 -13.94
CA ALA A 917 29.25 -9.61 -13.35
C ALA A 917 29.32 -10.06 -11.88
N ILE A 918 28.27 -9.82 -11.09
CA ILE A 918 28.21 -10.22 -9.67
C ILE A 918 28.07 -11.74 -9.53
N LYS A 919 27.20 -12.38 -10.34
CA LYS A 919 27.06 -13.84 -10.35
C LYS A 919 28.38 -14.52 -10.67
N GLU A 920 29.11 -14.00 -11.67
CA GLU A 920 30.43 -14.49 -12.04
C GLU A 920 31.45 -14.33 -10.90
N LEU A 921 31.45 -13.19 -10.19
CA LEU A 921 32.33 -12.98 -9.02
C LEU A 921 32.01 -13.94 -7.87
N LYS A 922 30.73 -14.19 -7.59
CA LYS A 922 30.30 -15.13 -6.54
C LYS A 922 30.75 -16.56 -6.84
N SER A 923 30.61 -17.02 -8.09
CA SER A 923 30.96 -18.40 -8.48
C SER A 923 32.46 -18.64 -8.69
N THR A 924 33.23 -17.60 -9.03
CA THR A 924 34.67 -17.70 -9.29
C THR A 924 35.52 -17.34 -8.08
N GLU A 925 35.49 -16.08 -7.64
CA GLU A 925 36.46 -15.51 -6.69
C GLU A 925 36.01 -15.59 -5.22
N PHE A 926 34.70 -15.71 -4.97
CA PHE A 926 34.13 -15.77 -3.61
C PHE A 926 33.36 -17.07 -3.32
N LYS A 927 33.68 -18.16 -4.03
CA LYS A 927 32.99 -19.45 -3.95
C LYS A 927 32.91 -20.04 -2.53
N ASP A 928 33.96 -19.86 -1.73
CA ASP A 928 34.03 -20.37 -0.36
C ASP A 928 33.17 -19.58 0.63
N LEU A 929 32.79 -18.34 0.29
CA LEU A 929 32.07 -17.39 1.15
C LEU A 929 30.56 -17.34 0.87
N PHE A 930 30.17 -17.79 -0.32
CA PHE A 930 28.79 -17.97 -0.74
C PHE A 930 28.63 -19.42 -1.19
N PRO A 931 28.57 -20.40 -0.26
CA PRO A 931 28.14 -21.73 -0.62
C PRO A 931 26.74 -21.60 -1.19
N GLU A 932 26.60 -21.78 -2.50
CA GLU A 932 25.33 -21.64 -3.19
C GLU A 932 24.28 -22.56 -2.55
N GLN A 933 23.05 -22.07 -2.45
CA GLN A 933 21.92 -22.94 -2.16
C GLN A 933 21.87 -24.06 -3.23
N PRO A 934 21.75 -25.35 -2.87
CA PRO A 934 22.30 -26.43 -3.70
C PRO A 934 21.44 -26.89 -4.88
N VAL A 935 20.44 -26.12 -5.34
CA VAL A 935 19.34 -26.68 -6.14
C VAL A 935 19.30 -26.22 -7.60
N GLU A 936 19.85 -25.06 -7.99
CA GLU A 936 19.66 -24.54 -9.36
C GLU A 936 20.79 -24.85 -10.36
N ASP A 937 21.97 -25.30 -9.90
CA ASP A 937 23.15 -25.39 -10.78
C ASP A 937 23.26 -26.70 -11.60
N LYS A 938 22.47 -27.73 -11.28
CA LYS A 938 22.55 -29.06 -11.95
C LYS A 938 21.88 -29.17 -13.33
N LEU A 939 21.11 -28.17 -13.76
CA LEU A 939 20.26 -28.25 -14.97
C LEU A 939 20.60 -27.21 -16.05
N LYS A 940 21.67 -26.42 -15.90
CA LYS A 940 22.03 -25.33 -16.84
C LYS A 940 22.18 -25.76 -18.30
N TYR A 941 22.67 -26.98 -18.56
CA TYR A 941 22.84 -27.48 -19.93
C TYR A 941 21.51 -27.81 -20.64
N LEU A 942 20.40 -27.91 -19.89
CA LEU A 942 19.06 -28.14 -20.42
C LEU A 942 18.32 -26.84 -20.77
N GLU A 943 18.80 -25.70 -20.29
CA GLU A 943 18.15 -24.41 -20.50
C GLU A 943 18.16 -24.01 -21.99
N ASN A 944 16.99 -23.78 -22.57
CA ASN A 944 16.81 -23.41 -23.98
C ASN A 944 15.79 -22.26 -24.15
N SER A 945 16.08 -21.14 -23.50
CA SER A 945 15.27 -19.92 -23.56
C SER A 945 15.15 -19.30 -24.97
N GLU A 946 16.06 -19.63 -25.90
CA GLU A 946 16.08 -19.15 -27.29
C GLU A 946 15.44 -20.10 -28.32
N LEU A 947 14.58 -21.03 -27.87
CA LEU A 947 13.90 -21.99 -28.75
C LEU A 947 13.13 -21.34 -29.91
N GLN A 948 13.42 -21.75 -31.14
CA GLN A 948 12.70 -21.33 -32.35
C GLN A 948 11.61 -22.33 -32.74
N ILE A 949 10.39 -21.86 -33.01
CA ILE A 949 9.29 -22.69 -33.52
C ILE A 949 8.80 -22.14 -34.86
N GLU A 950 8.88 -22.96 -35.91
CA GLU A 950 8.37 -22.65 -37.23
C GLU A 950 7.18 -23.55 -37.59
N VAL A 951 6.05 -22.93 -37.94
CA VAL A 951 4.80 -23.59 -38.33
C VAL A 951 4.29 -23.06 -39.67
N GLU A 952 3.56 -23.91 -40.40
CA GLU A 952 3.00 -23.61 -41.72
C GLU A 952 1.65 -22.86 -41.68
N PHE A 953 0.94 -22.87 -40.55
CA PHE A 953 -0.33 -22.17 -40.38
C PHE A 953 -0.18 -20.81 -39.70
N ASP A 954 -1.17 -19.94 -39.91
CA ASP A 954 -1.21 -18.60 -39.34
C ASP A 954 -1.46 -18.62 -37.82
N ALA A 955 -0.58 -17.98 -37.07
CA ALA A 955 -0.58 -17.91 -35.61
C ALA A 955 -0.24 -16.49 -35.14
N PHE A 956 -1.26 -15.65 -34.97
CA PHE A 956 -1.12 -14.25 -34.57
C PHE A 956 -2.40 -13.73 -33.87
N LEU A 957 -2.31 -12.57 -33.23
CA LEU A 957 -3.43 -11.81 -32.66
C LEU A 957 -4.02 -10.87 -33.72
N PRO A 958 -5.22 -11.16 -34.27
CA PRO A 958 -5.80 -10.35 -35.33
C PRO A 958 -6.16 -8.92 -34.88
N SER A 959 -5.93 -7.94 -35.75
CA SER A 959 -6.22 -6.52 -35.48
C SER A 959 -7.71 -6.20 -35.38
N ASN A 960 -8.58 -7.06 -35.91
CA ASN A 960 -10.04 -6.97 -35.73
C ASN A 960 -10.51 -7.54 -34.38
N TYR A 961 -9.69 -8.38 -33.73
CA TYR A 961 -10.02 -8.98 -32.43
C TYR A 961 -9.49 -8.13 -31.27
N ILE A 962 -8.23 -7.70 -31.35
CA ILE A 962 -7.66 -6.70 -30.43
C ILE A 962 -7.20 -5.50 -31.27
N GLN A 963 -8.01 -4.45 -31.29
CA GLN A 963 -7.77 -3.26 -32.12
C GLN A 963 -6.53 -2.48 -31.67
N ASN A 964 -6.38 -2.33 -30.35
CA ASN A 964 -5.27 -1.59 -29.76
C ASN A 964 -3.94 -2.34 -29.97
N GLU A 965 -2.98 -1.69 -30.64
CA GLU A 965 -1.68 -2.29 -30.95
C GLU A 965 -0.82 -2.52 -29.70
N PHE A 966 -0.94 -1.65 -28.69
CA PHE A 966 -0.21 -1.76 -27.43
C PHE A 966 -0.74 -2.93 -26.59
N GLU A 967 -2.05 -3.11 -26.55
CA GLU A 967 -2.68 -4.24 -25.86
C GLU A 967 -2.31 -5.58 -26.52
N ARG A 968 -2.26 -5.64 -27.86
CA ARG A 968 -1.70 -6.79 -28.60
C ARG A 968 -0.25 -7.06 -28.22
N PHE A 969 0.59 -6.03 -28.20
CA PHE A 969 2.00 -6.16 -27.82
C PHE A 969 2.17 -6.70 -26.39
N LYS A 970 1.36 -6.20 -25.44
CA LYS A 970 1.32 -6.71 -24.06
C LYS A 970 1.01 -8.20 -24.02
N TYR A 971 -0.07 -8.65 -24.67
CA TYR A 971 -0.43 -10.06 -24.68
C TYR A 971 0.64 -10.94 -25.34
N TYR A 972 1.33 -10.46 -26.37
CA TYR A 972 2.48 -11.16 -26.93
C TYR A 972 3.64 -11.30 -25.92
N LYS A 973 3.94 -10.24 -25.15
CA LYS A 973 4.94 -10.26 -24.07
C LYS A 973 4.55 -11.25 -22.97
N ASP A 974 3.29 -11.25 -22.56
CA ASP A 974 2.77 -12.14 -21.51
C ASP A 974 2.80 -13.61 -21.96
N LEU A 975 2.34 -13.90 -23.19
CA LEU A 975 2.43 -15.22 -23.82
C LEU A 975 3.86 -15.75 -23.89
N TYR A 976 4.84 -14.87 -24.08
CA TYR A 976 6.25 -15.24 -24.07
C TYR A 976 6.79 -15.50 -22.65
N ASN A 977 6.36 -14.74 -21.63
CA ASN A 977 6.89 -14.93 -20.27
C ASN A 977 6.32 -16.15 -19.54
N ILE A 978 5.22 -16.71 -20.04
CA ILE A 978 4.62 -17.92 -19.48
C ILE A 978 5.58 -19.11 -19.58
N LYS A 979 5.80 -19.78 -18.44
CA LYS A 979 6.62 -21.00 -18.32
C LYS A 979 5.78 -22.24 -17.99
N GLU A 980 4.54 -22.06 -17.55
CA GLU A 980 3.65 -23.16 -17.16
C GLU A 980 2.34 -23.18 -17.94
N ILE A 981 1.78 -24.39 -18.13
CA ILE A 981 0.50 -24.58 -18.81
C ILE A 981 -0.67 -24.02 -18.00
N SER A 982 -0.58 -24.02 -16.66
CA SER A 982 -1.54 -23.39 -15.75
C SER A 982 -1.73 -21.89 -16.07
N GLN A 983 -0.61 -21.17 -16.23
CA GLN A 983 -0.57 -19.76 -16.57
C GLN A 983 -1.12 -19.48 -17.97
N LEU A 984 -0.83 -20.36 -18.94
CA LEU A 984 -1.38 -20.25 -20.30
C LEU A 984 -2.91 -20.37 -20.29
N ASN A 985 -3.46 -21.29 -19.50
CA ASN A 985 -4.91 -21.44 -19.35
C ASN A 985 -5.54 -20.23 -18.64
N ALA A 986 -4.87 -19.67 -17.64
CA ALA A 986 -5.32 -18.45 -16.98
C ALA A 986 -5.36 -17.26 -17.95
N LEU A 987 -4.32 -17.07 -18.76
CA LEU A 987 -4.28 -16.01 -19.77
C LEU A 987 -5.30 -16.24 -20.89
N ARG A 988 -5.51 -17.50 -21.29
CA ARG A 988 -6.58 -17.87 -22.23
C ARG A 988 -7.95 -17.42 -21.70
N ASN A 989 -8.26 -17.75 -20.45
CA ASN A 989 -9.51 -17.37 -19.81
C ASN A 989 -9.63 -15.84 -19.68
N GLU A 990 -8.53 -15.14 -19.40
CA GLU A 990 -8.51 -13.67 -19.38
C GLU A 990 -8.81 -13.06 -20.76
N ILE A 991 -8.17 -13.56 -21.83
CA ILE A 991 -8.43 -13.08 -23.19
C ILE A 991 -9.90 -13.33 -23.56
N ILE A 992 -10.45 -14.48 -23.16
CA ILE A 992 -11.87 -14.79 -23.38
C ILE A 992 -12.78 -13.83 -22.60
N ASP A 993 -12.45 -13.58 -21.33
CA ASP A 993 -13.24 -12.69 -20.46
C ASP A 993 -13.23 -11.24 -20.94
N LYS A 994 -12.14 -10.78 -21.57
CA LYS A 994 -11.95 -9.39 -22.03
C LYS A 994 -12.37 -9.11 -23.47
N PHE A 995 -12.22 -10.08 -24.37
CA PHE A 995 -12.43 -9.87 -25.81
C PHE A 995 -13.43 -10.84 -26.44
N GLY A 996 -13.94 -11.81 -25.67
CA GLY A 996 -14.92 -12.78 -26.15
C GLY A 996 -14.30 -14.05 -26.76
N PRO A 997 -14.96 -14.73 -27.71
CA PRO A 997 -14.51 -16.02 -28.23
C PRO A 997 -13.23 -15.90 -29.08
N LEU A 998 -12.32 -16.88 -28.95
CA LEU A 998 -11.02 -16.86 -29.62
C LEU A 998 -11.12 -17.14 -31.14
N PRO A 999 -10.55 -16.28 -32.00
CA PRO A 999 -10.37 -16.57 -33.42
C PRO A 999 -9.40 -17.74 -33.67
N GLN A 1000 -9.48 -18.36 -34.85
CA GLN A 1000 -8.67 -19.53 -35.21
C GLN A 1000 -7.16 -19.23 -35.17
N GLU A 1001 -6.75 -18.03 -35.55
CA GLU A 1001 -5.36 -17.56 -35.53
C GLU A 1001 -4.83 -17.43 -34.10
N VAL A 1002 -5.68 -17.03 -33.15
CA VAL A 1002 -5.34 -16.93 -31.72
C VAL A 1002 -5.24 -18.31 -31.10
N GLU A 1003 -6.15 -19.24 -31.44
CA GLU A 1003 -6.03 -20.63 -31.02
C GLU A 1003 -4.74 -21.27 -31.50
N ASN A 1004 -4.33 -20.99 -32.74
CA ASN A 1004 -3.09 -21.47 -33.31
C ASN A 1004 -1.87 -20.89 -32.56
N LEU A 1005 -1.89 -19.60 -32.21
CA LEU A 1005 -0.87 -18.97 -31.38
C LEU A 1005 -0.74 -19.66 -30.00
N LEU A 1006 -1.86 -19.93 -29.33
CA LEU A 1006 -1.86 -20.64 -28.04
C LEU A 1006 -1.30 -22.08 -28.16
N LYS A 1007 -1.58 -22.77 -29.27
CA LYS A 1007 -0.99 -24.10 -29.55
C LYS A 1007 0.53 -24.02 -29.72
N VAL A 1008 1.04 -22.99 -30.40
CA VAL A 1008 2.50 -22.76 -30.56
C VAL A 1008 3.14 -22.46 -29.20
N VAL A 1009 2.53 -21.61 -28.37
CA VAL A 1009 3.04 -21.31 -27.02
C VAL A 1009 3.00 -22.54 -26.12
N SER A 1010 1.96 -23.39 -26.23
CA SER A 1010 1.89 -24.67 -25.52
C SER A 1010 3.04 -25.62 -25.90
N LEU A 1011 3.36 -25.71 -27.20
CA LEU A 1011 4.50 -26.48 -27.69
C LEU A 1011 5.82 -25.95 -27.13
N ARG A 1012 5.98 -24.61 -27.08
CA ARG A 1012 7.15 -23.96 -26.50
C ARG A 1012 7.35 -24.34 -25.03
N ILE A 1013 6.30 -24.24 -24.21
CA ILE A 1013 6.35 -24.60 -22.78
C ILE A 1013 6.77 -26.07 -22.59
N LYS A 1014 6.24 -26.98 -23.42
CA LYS A 1014 6.60 -28.40 -23.40
C LYS A 1014 8.04 -28.68 -23.85
N ALA A 1015 8.62 -27.79 -24.64
CA ALA A 1015 9.97 -27.89 -25.16
C ALA A 1015 11.02 -27.17 -24.29
N LEU A 1016 10.63 -26.33 -23.34
CA LEU A 1016 11.56 -25.70 -22.40
C LEU A 1016 12.25 -26.76 -21.53
N ASP A 1017 13.49 -26.51 -21.13
CA ASP A 1017 14.33 -27.38 -20.29
C ASP A 1017 14.71 -28.72 -20.96
N THR A 1018 14.73 -28.75 -22.31
CA THR A 1018 15.12 -29.93 -23.09
C THR A 1018 16.39 -29.73 -23.92
N GLY A 1019 16.94 -28.50 -23.95
CA GLY A 1019 18.07 -28.12 -24.80
C GLY A 1019 17.79 -28.00 -26.30
N ILE A 1020 16.57 -28.25 -26.78
CA ILE A 1020 16.21 -28.11 -28.21
C ILE A 1020 16.40 -26.65 -28.66
N GLN A 1021 17.05 -26.42 -29.80
CA GLN A 1021 17.26 -25.08 -30.38
C GLN A 1021 16.15 -24.67 -31.35
N LYS A 1022 15.66 -25.60 -32.17
CA LYS A 1022 14.64 -25.29 -33.17
C LYS A 1022 13.70 -26.46 -33.44
N ILE A 1023 12.41 -26.15 -33.60
CA ILE A 1023 11.35 -27.09 -33.99
C ILE A 1023 10.69 -26.54 -35.26
N THR A 1024 10.65 -27.34 -36.31
CA THR A 1024 10.01 -26.98 -37.59
C THR A 1024 8.94 -28.02 -37.92
N TYR A 1025 7.71 -27.57 -38.22
CA TYR A 1025 6.61 -28.39 -38.69
C TYR A 1025 6.12 -27.88 -40.05
N ARG A 1026 6.36 -28.68 -41.11
CA ARG A 1026 5.93 -28.37 -42.49
C ARG A 1026 5.49 -29.64 -43.20
N SER A 1027 4.36 -29.60 -43.90
CA SER A 1027 3.84 -30.68 -44.74
C SER A 1027 3.86 -32.05 -44.03
N ASN A 1028 3.44 -32.10 -42.77
CA ASN A 1028 3.43 -33.31 -41.92
C ASN A 1028 4.82 -33.90 -41.60
N ILE A 1029 5.86 -33.08 -41.68
CA ILE A 1029 7.23 -33.45 -41.29
C ILE A 1029 7.66 -32.57 -40.12
N LEU A 1030 8.04 -33.22 -39.02
CA LEU A 1030 8.67 -32.61 -37.85
C LEU A 1030 10.19 -32.66 -38.03
N THR A 1031 10.86 -31.51 -37.86
CA THR A 1031 12.32 -31.42 -37.76
C THR A 1031 12.69 -30.77 -36.43
N ILE A 1032 13.50 -31.45 -35.63
CA ILE A 1032 14.05 -30.97 -34.35
C ILE A 1032 15.54 -30.75 -34.53
N GLU A 1033 16.05 -29.58 -34.13
CA GLU A 1033 17.46 -29.21 -34.15
C GLU A 1033 17.99 -29.07 -32.71
N PHE A 1034 19.10 -29.74 -32.42
CA PHE A 1034 19.78 -29.73 -31.13
C PHE A 1034 20.98 -28.77 -31.12
N PRO A 1035 21.59 -28.50 -29.94
CA PRO A 1035 22.75 -27.62 -29.79
C PRO A 1035 23.96 -28.04 -30.63
N ASP A 1036 24.92 -27.13 -30.78
CA ASP A 1036 26.19 -27.40 -31.47
C ASP A 1036 27.09 -28.35 -30.63
N ASP A 1037 28.00 -29.07 -31.28
CA ASP A 1037 28.99 -29.98 -30.68
C ASP A 1037 29.86 -29.34 -29.57
N SER A 1038 29.94 -28.01 -29.55
CA SER A 1038 30.60 -27.23 -28.50
C SER A 1038 29.99 -27.39 -27.09
N ASN A 1039 28.73 -27.82 -26.97
CA ASN A 1039 28.09 -28.10 -25.69
C ASN A 1039 28.32 -29.56 -25.25
N GLN A 1040 29.56 -29.85 -24.85
CA GLN A 1040 30.00 -31.21 -24.48
C GLN A 1040 29.20 -31.79 -23.30
N GLU A 1041 28.79 -30.95 -22.34
CA GLU A 1041 28.03 -31.36 -21.16
C GLU A 1041 26.61 -31.85 -21.51
N TYR A 1042 25.96 -31.21 -22.49
CA TYR A 1042 24.66 -31.63 -23.01
C TYR A 1042 24.72 -33.00 -23.69
N TYR A 1043 25.67 -33.20 -24.61
CA TYR A 1043 25.78 -34.45 -25.38
C TYR A 1043 26.28 -35.62 -24.53
N ASN A 1044 27.18 -35.40 -23.57
CA ASN A 1044 27.64 -36.47 -22.67
C ASN A 1044 26.50 -37.08 -21.85
N ASN A 1045 25.51 -36.27 -21.47
CA ASN A 1045 24.40 -36.72 -20.63
C ASN A 1045 23.15 -37.16 -21.43
N LEU A 1046 22.87 -36.55 -22.59
CA LEU A 1046 21.61 -36.75 -23.32
C LEU A 1046 21.71 -37.50 -24.65
N LEU A 1047 22.91 -37.76 -25.19
CA LEU A 1047 23.07 -38.47 -26.48
C LEU A 1047 22.41 -39.88 -26.50
N PRO A 1048 22.47 -40.69 -25.42
CA PRO A 1048 21.75 -41.97 -25.37
C PRO A 1048 20.23 -41.77 -25.45
N ILE A 1049 19.69 -40.81 -24.69
CA ILE A 1049 18.25 -40.49 -24.64
C ILE A 1049 17.77 -39.97 -25.99
N ILE A 1050 18.55 -39.13 -26.67
CA ILE A 1050 18.22 -38.61 -28.02
C ILE A 1050 18.20 -39.76 -29.03
N SER A 1051 19.09 -40.74 -28.91
CA SER A 1051 19.18 -41.90 -29.81
C SER A 1051 18.01 -42.88 -29.60
N ASP A 1052 17.66 -43.17 -28.34
CA ASP A 1052 16.49 -43.98 -27.97
C ASP A 1052 15.18 -43.29 -28.33
N PHE A 1053 15.13 -41.98 -28.17
CA PHE A 1053 13.98 -41.18 -28.61
C PHE A 1053 13.81 -41.23 -30.14
N ALA A 1054 14.90 -41.11 -30.91
CA ALA A 1054 14.85 -41.20 -32.37
C ALA A 1054 14.41 -42.59 -32.89
N THR A 1055 14.70 -43.67 -32.18
CA THR A 1055 14.30 -45.04 -32.55
C THR A 1055 12.87 -45.39 -32.12
N SER A 1056 12.30 -44.63 -31.18
CA SER A 1056 10.93 -44.84 -30.68
C SER A 1056 9.81 -44.42 -31.65
N PHE A 1057 10.14 -43.72 -32.75
CA PHE A 1057 9.18 -43.23 -33.75
C PHE A 1057 9.32 -43.92 -35.09
N ASP A 1058 8.20 -44.34 -35.65
CA ASP A 1058 8.15 -45.00 -36.96
C ASP A 1058 8.53 -44.00 -38.08
N GLY A 1059 9.64 -44.28 -38.76
CA GLY A 1059 10.14 -43.44 -39.86
C GLY A 1059 10.94 -42.20 -39.43
N ALA A 1060 11.35 -42.07 -38.16
CA ALA A 1060 12.25 -41.02 -37.73
C ALA A 1060 13.71 -41.30 -38.16
N ARG A 1061 14.44 -40.25 -38.57
CA ARG A 1061 15.84 -40.32 -38.95
C ARG A 1061 16.66 -39.32 -38.17
N LEU A 1062 17.70 -39.81 -37.51
CA LEU A 1062 18.76 -38.97 -36.95
C LEU A 1062 19.70 -38.56 -38.09
N ILE A 1063 19.89 -37.25 -38.26
CA ILE A 1063 20.73 -36.69 -39.33
C ILE A 1063 21.74 -35.75 -38.67
N GLN A 1064 23.02 -35.99 -38.89
CA GLN A 1064 24.07 -35.04 -38.53
C GLN A 1064 24.44 -34.22 -39.77
N GLN A 1065 24.32 -32.90 -39.68
CA GLN A 1065 24.75 -31.97 -40.72
C GLN A 1065 25.64 -30.89 -40.08
N ASN A 1066 26.86 -30.76 -40.58
CA ASN A 1066 27.91 -29.92 -40.00
C ASN A 1066 28.14 -30.28 -38.51
N LYS A 1067 28.11 -29.29 -37.63
CA LYS A 1067 28.29 -29.46 -36.17
C LYS A 1067 26.98 -29.65 -35.39
N LYS A 1068 25.85 -29.85 -36.08
CA LYS A 1068 24.53 -29.92 -35.46
C LYS A 1068 23.83 -31.25 -35.71
N LEU A 1069 23.03 -31.67 -34.74
CA LEU A 1069 22.24 -32.89 -34.79
C LEU A 1069 20.76 -32.56 -35.04
N TYR A 1070 20.12 -33.35 -35.91
CA TYR A 1070 18.71 -33.19 -36.28
C TYR A 1070 17.94 -34.50 -36.14
N ILE A 1071 16.68 -34.42 -35.74
CA ILE A 1071 15.70 -35.50 -35.88
C ILE A 1071 14.65 -35.07 -36.90
N LYS A 1072 14.41 -35.90 -37.91
CA LYS A 1072 13.28 -35.73 -38.84
C LYS A 1072 12.30 -36.88 -38.71
N ALA A 1073 11.02 -36.60 -38.48
CA ALA A 1073 9.96 -37.60 -38.33
C ALA A 1073 8.71 -37.18 -39.11
N LYS A 1074 7.95 -38.17 -39.62
CA LYS A 1074 6.64 -37.93 -40.25
C LYS A 1074 5.56 -38.01 -39.17
N VAL A 1075 4.70 -37.01 -39.10
CA VAL A 1075 3.65 -36.86 -38.07
C VAL A 1075 2.29 -36.65 -38.73
N LYS A 1076 1.20 -37.11 -38.12
CA LYS A 1076 -0.17 -37.01 -38.65
C LYS A 1076 -0.79 -35.64 -38.39
N SER A 1077 -0.43 -34.98 -37.30
CA SER A 1077 -0.97 -33.67 -36.92
C SER A 1077 -0.01 -32.86 -36.05
N PHE A 1078 -0.26 -31.56 -35.91
CA PHE A 1078 0.49 -30.69 -35.01
C PHE A 1078 0.32 -31.08 -33.52
N ASN A 1079 -0.84 -31.61 -33.12
CA ASN A 1079 -1.05 -32.07 -31.74
C ASN A 1079 -0.12 -33.23 -31.37
N GLU A 1080 0.16 -34.12 -32.33
CA GLU A 1080 1.10 -35.23 -32.16
C GLU A 1080 2.53 -34.71 -31.92
N VAL A 1081 2.93 -33.60 -32.55
CA VAL A 1081 4.23 -32.95 -32.29
C VAL A 1081 4.36 -32.53 -30.82
N ALA A 1082 3.31 -31.94 -30.25
CA ALA A 1082 3.33 -31.53 -28.84
C ALA A 1082 3.38 -32.71 -27.87
N GLU A 1083 2.78 -33.86 -28.20
CA GLU A 1083 2.90 -35.09 -27.41
C GLU A 1083 4.30 -35.69 -27.50
N ILE A 1084 4.88 -35.72 -28.70
CA ILE A 1084 6.24 -36.22 -28.96
C ILE A 1084 7.26 -35.45 -28.13
N ILE A 1085 7.21 -34.12 -28.16
CA ILE A 1085 8.11 -33.26 -27.39
C ILE A 1085 7.87 -33.39 -25.88
N TRP A 1086 6.62 -33.52 -25.44
CA TRP A 1086 6.32 -33.75 -24.03
C TRP A 1086 6.87 -35.08 -23.51
N ARG A 1087 6.77 -36.16 -24.31
CA ARG A 1087 7.39 -37.45 -23.98
C ARG A 1087 8.91 -37.32 -23.86
N PHE A 1088 9.54 -36.58 -24.78
CA PHE A 1088 10.98 -36.30 -24.70
C PHE A 1088 11.37 -35.61 -23.38
N LYS A 1089 10.64 -34.54 -23.02
CA LYS A 1089 10.86 -33.82 -21.77
C LYS A 1089 10.70 -34.73 -20.55
N LYS A 1090 9.67 -35.57 -20.52
CA LYS A 1090 9.44 -36.52 -19.41
C LYS A 1090 10.56 -37.57 -19.29
N THR A 1091 11.09 -38.05 -20.41
CA THR A 1091 12.24 -38.96 -20.40
C THR A 1091 13.49 -38.29 -19.83
N ILE A 1092 13.76 -37.03 -20.20
CA ILE A 1092 14.87 -36.24 -19.63
C ILE A 1092 14.67 -36.05 -18.13
N GLU A 1093 13.48 -35.61 -17.70
CA GLU A 1093 13.15 -35.43 -16.28
C GLU A 1093 13.35 -36.73 -15.49
N SER A 1094 12.98 -37.90 -16.02
CA SER A 1094 13.12 -39.17 -15.31
C SER A 1094 14.56 -39.70 -15.17
N VAL A 1095 15.50 -39.16 -15.96
CA VAL A 1095 16.90 -39.60 -15.98
C VAL A 1095 17.83 -38.58 -15.29
N VAL A 1096 17.45 -37.30 -15.29
CA VAL A 1096 18.27 -36.19 -14.78
C VAL A 1096 17.83 -35.71 -13.38
N LEU A 1097 16.55 -35.82 -13.02
CA LEU A 1097 16.00 -35.57 -11.68
C LEU A 1097 15.85 -36.90 -10.92
#